data_AF-A0A178DF71-F1
#
_entry.id   AF-A0A178DF71-F1
#
_cell.length_a   1.000
_cell.length_b   1.000
_cell.length_c   1.000
_cell.angle_alpha   90.00
_cell.angle_beta   90.00
_cell.angle_gamma   90.00
#
_symmetry.space_group_name_H-M   'P 1'
#
loop_
_entity.id
_entity.type
_entity.pdbx_description
1 polymer ?
#
loop_
_entity_poly.entity_id
_entity_poly.type
_entity_poly.pdbx_seq_one_letter_code
_entity_poly.pdbx_strand_id
1 'polypeptide(L)'
;MATQAGADDPLVSALPPATDYMTYLTLLEYQLTPHNLPTLSRLLSDDDGKLAEEIGWDLLKLLLPMLKDTPEEANRCLEIVARRGNPREVVVRVAEELEKLSDPVQASDNEDDFDERYDQDELPTFPGEAPRVHLGQMTLQGMPAAVPADKASGESSAVHEIVSVKALQLQALFNMLGILHPRIKTQFPSRFLATSLPAALGAYRQVPISTVTTSSFLTMLEKISGKKRPPLPPRTSTQGEGPSSSTLPQDVPATAAPLPDPEARAEEEDTGVSEPSQGEKAIIFRLLDAVLLEVLDEYMSSLAAHDHPSMSWTARLREYREPKRVVPGRPTETEVWEKTPELKERDALLARFLSISKQMRLDPNQEITKLVYEDEDEDAGNPYHDKDNAPSEYPTTPSQIPFPRAGVIFLHAYQSYMTPSEAEVLLTTSELTKLIAHSFPLSATPSIPLPPLQDSLLSLLYKRSLAVSSAPTTPQPSPAKLLLLISTLTQLFTITPYPSLRDSAHYIATRLLHAYPDPTVRLQVIAQTLRGDTLSTNWAEIEDDLEANEPPAPGIDEETGLTRSTSALQPHPIPLAPPQQLGALKAVGVDWLKEEFSQWIRARTQGLAEEGAPAVGALDPAAVLITPEDATSEAEATEDRDDITAALVDLLFPPDIATFTVSSTSSTTASTSATLPEEPSPDKLSEFLLSMPFYISTLNLICIVLPHLPLSQHPASTLKARISAHLSSLNKALDFVVELLEHAQTSASTTAPGEGGMRGGGAGDEQEGFLEESRADIFALQDACARAAGVWEKVNHG
;
A
#
# COMPACT_ATOMS: atom_id res chain seq x y z
N MET A 1 -27.01 -30.05 -62.39
CA MET A 1 -27.10 -29.19 -63.59
C MET A 1 -28.27 -28.24 -63.38
N ALA A 2 -27.99 -26.95 -63.59
CA ALA A 2 -28.90 -25.80 -63.69
C ALA A 2 -29.55 -25.24 -62.39
N THR A 3 -29.29 -23.94 -62.22
CA THR A 3 -30.02 -22.89 -61.47
C THR A 3 -29.96 -22.88 -59.93
N GLN A 4 -28.90 -22.27 -59.38
CA GLN A 4 -29.02 -21.31 -58.28
C GLN A 4 -28.41 -19.99 -58.77
N ALA A 5 -29.27 -19.09 -59.23
CA ALA A 5 -28.92 -17.69 -59.42
C ALA A 5 -28.65 -17.07 -58.03
N GLY A 6 -27.61 -16.24 -57.94
CA GLY A 6 -27.18 -15.62 -56.69
C GLY A 6 -28.33 -14.88 -56.02
N ALA A 7 -28.64 -15.27 -54.78
CA ALA A 7 -29.32 -14.39 -53.86
C ALA A 7 -28.25 -13.39 -53.40
N ASP A 8 -28.34 -12.16 -53.87
CA ASP A 8 -27.48 -11.08 -53.39
C ASP A 8 -27.67 -10.99 -51.86
N ASP A 9 -26.56 -11.05 -51.11
CA ASP A 9 -26.54 -10.93 -49.66
C ASP A 9 -27.36 -9.69 -49.25
N PRO A 10 -28.35 -9.80 -48.35
CA PRO A 10 -29.26 -8.70 -48.05
C PRO A 10 -28.51 -7.43 -47.59
N LEU A 11 -27.37 -7.59 -46.91
CA LEU A 11 -26.48 -6.49 -46.52
C LEU A 11 -25.89 -5.73 -47.72
N VAL A 12 -25.60 -6.45 -48.81
CA VAL A 12 -25.05 -5.85 -50.04
C VAL A 12 -26.17 -5.21 -50.86
N SER A 13 -27.35 -5.83 -50.90
CA SER A 13 -28.50 -5.34 -51.67
C SER A 13 -29.09 -4.02 -51.15
N ALA A 14 -28.96 -3.79 -49.83
CA ALA A 14 -29.47 -2.60 -49.15
C ALA A 14 -28.40 -1.51 -48.98
N LEU A 15 -27.19 -1.67 -49.52
CA LEU A 15 -26.12 -0.70 -49.35
C LEU A 15 -26.50 0.68 -49.96
N PRO A 16 -26.26 1.81 -49.27
CA PRO A 16 -26.45 3.14 -49.86
C PRO A 16 -25.69 3.29 -51.20
N PRO A 17 -26.29 3.91 -52.24
CA PRO A 17 -27.51 4.74 -52.22
C PRO A 17 -28.83 3.97 -52.43
N ALA A 18 -28.84 2.62 -52.39
CA ALA A 18 -30.07 1.85 -52.57
C ALA A 18 -31.09 2.10 -51.46
N THR A 19 -30.62 2.31 -50.23
CA THR A 19 -31.40 2.85 -49.10
C THR A 19 -30.67 4.07 -48.50
N ASP A 20 -31.36 4.81 -47.64
CA ASP A 20 -30.72 5.80 -46.77
C ASP A 20 -29.94 5.13 -45.62
N TYR A 21 -29.01 5.88 -45.02
CA TYR A 21 -28.11 5.38 -43.97
C TYR A 21 -28.85 4.90 -42.72
N MET A 22 -29.93 5.58 -42.32
CA MET A 22 -30.73 5.20 -41.15
C MET A 22 -31.46 3.87 -41.40
N THR A 23 -32.11 3.72 -42.56
CA THR A 23 -32.74 2.44 -42.94
C THR A 23 -31.72 1.30 -43.04
N TYR A 24 -30.51 1.58 -43.53
CA TYR A 24 -29.44 0.59 -43.58
C TYR A 24 -28.98 0.17 -42.17
N LEU A 25 -28.84 1.12 -41.25
CA LEU A 25 -28.53 0.84 -39.84
C LEU A 25 -29.62 -0.02 -39.19
N THR A 26 -30.89 0.31 -39.37
CA THR A 26 -32.00 -0.52 -38.87
C THR A 26 -31.95 -1.94 -39.44
N LEU A 27 -31.63 -2.09 -40.73
CA LEU A 27 -31.46 -3.43 -41.32
C LEU A 27 -30.31 -4.20 -40.68
N LEU A 28 -29.19 -3.53 -40.37
CA LEU A 28 -28.09 -4.12 -39.63
C LEU A 28 -28.51 -4.56 -38.22
N GLU A 29 -29.30 -3.77 -37.50
CA GLU A 29 -29.80 -4.14 -36.17
C GLU A 29 -30.58 -5.47 -36.17
N TYR A 30 -31.35 -5.75 -37.22
CA TYR A 30 -32.13 -6.99 -37.32
C TYR A 30 -31.39 -8.16 -37.97
N GLN A 31 -30.43 -7.90 -38.87
CA GLN A 31 -29.82 -8.95 -39.70
C GLN A 31 -28.35 -9.21 -39.40
N LEU A 32 -27.67 -8.35 -38.64
CA LEU A 32 -26.27 -8.56 -38.29
C LEU A 32 -26.14 -9.70 -37.27
N THR A 33 -25.33 -10.69 -37.61
CA THR A 33 -25.05 -11.89 -36.82
C THR A 33 -23.55 -12.19 -36.88
N PRO A 34 -23.01 -13.00 -35.95
CA PRO A 34 -21.57 -13.34 -35.97
C PRO A 34 -21.10 -13.95 -37.29
N HIS A 35 -21.99 -14.63 -38.04
CA HIS A 35 -21.67 -15.27 -39.31
C HIS A 35 -21.51 -14.30 -40.49
N ASN A 36 -22.28 -13.19 -40.54
CA ASN A 36 -22.21 -12.21 -41.64
C ASN A 36 -21.39 -10.96 -41.30
N LEU A 37 -20.80 -10.91 -40.10
CA LEU A 37 -19.86 -9.87 -39.68
C LEU A 37 -18.66 -9.67 -40.64
N PRO A 38 -18.04 -10.72 -41.21
CA PRO A 38 -16.99 -10.55 -42.23
C PRO A 38 -17.48 -9.80 -43.48
N THR A 39 -18.75 -9.99 -43.87
CA THR A 39 -19.36 -9.23 -44.97
C THR A 39 -19.42 -7.75 -44.62
N LEU A 40 -19.87 -7.41 -43.41
CA LEU A 40 -19.88 -6.01 -42.94
C LEU A 40 -18.47 -5.42 -42.87
N SER A 41 -17.48 -6.18 -42.38
CA SER A 41 -16.07 -5.75 -42.36
C SER A 41 -15.56 -5.39 -43.76
N ARG A 42 -15.90 -6.20 -44.76
CA ARG A 42 -15.57 -5.95 -46.16
C ARG A 42 -16.27 -4.71 -46.68
N LEU A 43 -17.58 -4.56 -46.44
CA LEU A 43 -18.34 -3.39 -46.88
C LEU A 43 -17.81 -2.08 -46.27
N LEU A 44 -17.49 -2.08 -44.97
CA LEU A 44 -16.90 -0.93 -44.29
C LEU A 44 -15.46 -0.64 -44.75
N SER A 45 -14.75 -1.61 -45.32
CA SER A 45 -13.40 -1.45 -45.86
C SER A 45 -13.39 -1.00 -47.32
N ASP A 46 -14.33 -1.49 -48.13
CA ASP A 46 -14.41 -1.22 -49.57
C ASP A 46 -15.10 0.12 -49.89
N ASP A 47 -15.91 0.66 -48.96
CA ASP A 47 -16.59 1.96 -49.12
C ASP A 47 -15.62 3.16 -49.21
N ASP A 48 -16.06 4.30 -49.75
CA ASP A 48 -15.29 5.55 -49.87
C ASP A 48 -15.13 6.34 -48.55
N GLY A 49 -15.59 5.75 -47.43
CA GLY A 49 -15.50 6.28 -46.06
C GLY A 49 -16.80 6.91 -45.56
N LYS A 50 -17.76 7.20 -46.45
CA LYS A 50 -19.02 7.86 -46.11
C LYS A 50 -19.94 6.98 -45.27
N LEU A 51 -19.95 5.68 -45.51
CA LEU A 51 -20.75 4.74 -44.74
C LEU A 51 -20.26 4.70 -43.28
N ALA A 52 -18.95 4.54 -43.08
CA ALA A 52 -18.38 4.51 -41.73
C ALA A 52 -18.51 5.87 -41.03
N GLU A 53 -18.41 6.98 -41.76
CA GLU A 53 -18.59 8.34 -41.25
C GLU A 53 -19.99 8.56 -40.65
N GLU A 54 -21.04 8.16 -41.37
CA GLU A 54 -22.45 8.42 -40.98
C GLU A 54 -22.99 7.44 -39.93
N ILE A 55 -22.71 6.14 -40.04
CA ILE A 55 -23.31 5.11 -39.16
C ILE A 55 -22.32 4.50 -38.17
N GLY A 56 -21.02 4.81 -38.27
CA GLY A 56 -19.97 4.11 -37.52
C GLY A 56 -20.12 4.20 -36.00
N TRP A 57 -20.53 5.36 -35.48
CA TRP A 57 -20.71 5.55 -34.03
C TRP A 57 -21.86 4.71 -33.48
N ASP A 58 -22.96 4.53 -34.22
CA ASP A 58 -24.07 3.68 -33.81
C ASP A 58 -23.79 2.18 -33.92
N LEU A 59 -22.83 1.77 -34.76
CA LEU A 59 -22.46 0.35 -34.89
C LEU A 59 -21.81 -0.23 -33.63
N LEU A 60 -21.24 0.59 -32.73
CA LEU A 60 -20.59 0.08 -31.51
C LEU A 60 -21.53 -0.77 -30.66
N LYS A 61 -22.79 -0.35 -30.51
CA LYS A 61 -23.79 -1.07 -29.70
C LYS A 61 -24.08 -2.47 -30.23
N LEU A 62 -23.89 -2.69 -31.53
CA LEU A 62 -24.10 -3.98 -32.20
C LEU A 62 -22.84 -4.84 -32.17
N LEU A 63 -21.67 -4.22 -32.28
CA LEU A 63 -20.39 -4.91 -32.38
C LEU A 63 -19.83 -5.36 -31.02
N LEU A 64 -20.04 -4.60 -29.94
CA LEU A 64 -19.51 -4.93 -28.61
C LEU A 64 -20.05 -6.24 -28.01
N PRO A 65 -21.35 -6.58 -28.15
CA PRO A 65 -21.85 -7.90 -27.72
C PRO A 65 -21.22 -9.06 -28.49
N MET A 66 -20.88 -8.86 -29.77
CA MET A 66 -20.32 -9.88 -30.66
C MET A 66 -18.86 -10.25 -30.33
N LEU A 67 -18.20 -9.50 -29.44
CA LEU A 67 -16.87 -9.85 -28.92
C LEU A 67 -16.87 -11.18 -28.14
N LYS A 68 -18.02 -11.59 -27.59
CA LYS A 68 -18.18 -12.87 -26.90
C LYS A 68 -18.03 -14.06 -27.87
N ASP A 69 -18.67 -13.96 -29.04
CA ASP A 69 -18.76 -15.06 -30.00
C ASP A 69 -17.61 -15.06 -31.02
N THR A 70 -17.26 -13.88 -31.54
CA THR A 70 -16.27 -13.71 -32.62
C THR A 70 -15.33 -12.53 -32.31
N PRO A 71 -14.42 -12.67 -31.32
CA PRO A 71 -13.59 -11.57 -30.84
C PRO A 71 -12.68 -10.97 -31.91
N GLU A 72 -12.07 -11.79 -32.77
CA GLU A 72 -11.13 -11.31 -33.79
C GLU A 72 -11.82 -10.43 -34.85
N GLU A 73 -12.93 -10.91 -35.40
CA GLU A 73 -13.65 -10.19 -36.46
C GLU A 73 -14.40 -8.97 -35.92
N ALA A 74 -14.95 -9.05 -34.70
CA ALA A 74 -15.55 -7.90 -34.02
C ALA A 74 -14.50 -6.81 -33.74
N ASN A 75 -13.32 -7.16 -33.24
CA ASN A 75 -12.22 -6.21 -33.07
C ASN A 75 -11.79 -5.58 -34.41
N ARG A 76 -11.76 -6.36 -35.49
CA ARG A 76 -11.46 -5.85 -36.83
C ARG A 76 -12.48 -4.81 -37.30
N CYS A 77 -13.77 -5.10 -37.14
CA CYS A 77 -14.84 -4.15 -37.44
C CYS A 77 -14.76 -2.87 -36.60
N LEU A 78 -14.57 -3.00 -35.28
CA LEU A 78 -14.38 -1.87 -34.37
C LEU A 78 -13.15 -1.03 -34.73
N GLU A 79 -12.06 -1.65 -35.16
CA GLU A 79 -10.87 -0.95 -35.63
C GLU A 79 -11.13 -0.18 -36.94
N ILE A 80 -11.90 -0.75 -37.88
CA ILE A 80 -12.32 -0.06 -39.10
C ILE A 80 -13.19 1.16 -38.75
N VAL A 81 -14.16 1.00 -37.85
CA VAL A 81 -14.98 2.11 -37.34
C VAL A 81 -14.11 3.19 -36.71
N ALA A 82 -13.17 2.82 -35.83
CA ALA A 82 -12.27 3.77 -35.19
C ALA A 82 -11.37 4.55 -36.17
N ARG A 83 -11.02 3.94 -37.32
CA ARG A 83 -10.18 4.57 -38.36
C ARG A 83 -10.97 5.40 -39.37
N ARG A 84 -12.20 5.02 -39.69
CA ARG A 84 -12.97 5.59 -40.81
C ARG A 84 -14.19 6.39 -40.39
N GLY A 85 -14.73 6.14 -39.19
CA GLY A 85 -15.87 6.88 -38.67
C GLY A 85 -15.53 8.30 -38.26
N ASN A 86 -16.57 9.11 -38.03
CA ASN A 86 -16.47 10.46 -37.50
C ASN A 86 -15.82 10.42 -36.09
N PRO A 87 -14.57 10.89 -35.92
CA PRO A 87 -13.83 10.67 -34.68
C PRO A 87 -14.47 11.39 -33.48
N ARG A 88 -15.21 12.48 -33.70
CA ARG A 88 -15.84 13.28 -32.63
C ARG A 88 -17.09 12.61 -32.05
N GLU A 89 -17.85 11.89 -32.87
CA GLU A 89 -19.04 11.17 -32.42
C GLU A 89 -18.66 9.80 -31.87
N VAL A 90 -17.75 9.10 -32.55
CA VAL A 90 -17.30 7.77 -32.11
C VAL A 90 -16.61 7.86 -30.74
N VAL A 91 -15.79 8.89 -30.46
CA VAL A 91 -15.12 9.00 -29.14
C VAL A 91 -16.10 9.21 -28.00
N VAL A 92 -17.16 10.00 -28.22
CA VAL A 92 -18.21 10.23 -27.20
C VAL A 92 -18.97 8.94 -26.96
N ARG A 93 -19.32 8.21 -28.03
CA ARG A 93 -19.96 6.91 -27.90
C ARG A 93 -19.09 5.88 -27.19
N VAL A 94 -17.78 5.85 -27.47
CA VAL A 94 -16.83 4.99 -26.74
C VAL A 94 -16.81 5.34 -25.25
N ALA A 95 -16.85 6.62 -24.89
CA ALA A 95 -16.92 7.04 -23.49
C ALA A 95 -18.22 6.56 -22.82
N GLU A 96 -19.38 6.69 -23.49
CA GLU A 96 -20.67 6.18 -22.98
C GLU A 96 -20.64 4.65 -22.77
N GLU A 97 -20.06 3.89 -23.71
CA GLU A 97 -19.94 2.44 -23.54
C GLU A 97 -18.96 2.04 -22.41
N LEU A 98 -17.91 2.83 -22.18
CA LEU A 98 -17.02 2.65 -21.03
C LEU A 98 -17.75 2.94 -19.70
N GLU A 99 -18.59 3.96 -19.65
CA GLU A 99 -19.42 4.25 -18.47
C GLU A 99 -20.40 3.10 -18.17
N LYS A 100 -21.01 2.49 -19.19
CA LYS A 100 -21.87 1.30 -19.01
C LYS A 100 -21.11 0.09 -18.46
N LEU A 101 -19.83 -0.06 -18.80
CA LEU A 101 -18.99 -1.10 -18.18
C LEU A 101 -18.73 -0.81 -16.71
N SER A 102 -18.75 0.48 -16.33
CA SER A 102 -18.50 0.98 -14.98
C SER A 102 -19.70 0.84 -14.02
N ASP A 103 -20.91 0.57 -14.53
CA ASP A 103 -22.07 0.35 -13.70
C ASP A 103 -21.97 -0.98 -12.94
N PRO A 104 -22.16 -0.99 -11.60
CA PRO A 104 -22.14 -2.21 -10.82
C PRO A 104 -23.29 -3.11 -11.28
N VAL A 105 -23.02 -4.41 -11.39
CA VAL A 105 -24.02 -5.42 -11.76
C VAL A 105 -25.17 -5.36 -10.75
N GLN A 106 -26.22 -4.59 -11.05
CA GLN A 106 -27.53 -5.02 -10.62
C GLN A 106 -27.74 -6.34 -11.35
N ALA A 107 -27.88 -7.43 -10.59
CA ALA A 107 -28.48 -8.63 -11.10
C ALA A 107 -29.94 -8.29 -11.44
N SER A 108 -30.17 -7.55 -12.52
CA SER A 108 -31.47 -7.43 -13.15
C SER A 108 -31.65 -8.72 -13.93
N ASP A 109 -32.26 -9.69 -13.28
CA ASP A 109 -33.02 -10.71 -13.99
C ASP A 109 -33.94 -10.01 -15.00
N ASN A 110 -33.97 -10.58 -16.21
CA ASN A 110 -34.87 -10.33 -17.34
C ASN A 110 -34.32 -9.38 -18.43
N GLU A 111 -33.66 -10.00 -19.41
CA GLU A 111 -33.88 -9.66 -20.82
C GLU A 111 -35.35 -9.99 -21.14
N ASP A 112 -36.17 -8.95 -21.35
CA ASP A 112 -37.40 -8.90 -22.16
C ASP A 112 -38.34 -7.81 -21.60
N ASP A 113 -38.19 -6.56 -22.05
CA ASP A 113 -39.31 -5.83 -22.66
C ASP A 113 -38.84 -4.54 -23.33
N PHE A 114 -39.27 -4.37 -24.58
CA PHE A 114 -39.16 -3.16 -25.37
C PHE A 114 -40.54 -2.49 -25.27
N ASP A 115 -40.71 -1.46 -24.44
CA ASP A 115 -41.45 -0.24 -24.80
C ASP A 115 -41.67 0.74 -23.64
N GLU A 116 -41.91 2.00 -24.04
CA GLU A 116 -42.49 3.12 -23.28
C GLU A 116 -41.56 3.96 -22.38
N ARG A 117 -40.86 4.89 -23.05
CA ARG A 117 -40.69 6.26 -22.51
C ARG A 117 -42.06 6.90 -22.30
N TYR A 118 -42.47 7.11 -21.04
CA TYR A 118 -43.31 8.24 -20.62
C TYR A 118 -43.04 8.61 -19.15
N ASP A 119 -42.64 9.88 -18.98
CA ASP A 119 -42.54 10.75 -17.80
C ASP A 119 -43.08 10.27 -16.43
N GLN A 120 -42.22 10.40 -15.41
CA GLN A 120 -42.66 11.03 -14.16
C GLN A 120 -41.50 11.64 -13.36
N ASP A 121 -41.30 12.94 -13.56
CA ASP A 121 -40.78 13.84 -12.52
C ASP A 121 -41.68 13.76 -11.28
N GLU A 122 -41.32 12.94 -10.29
CA GLU A 122 -41.86 13.12 -8.93
C GLU A 122 -41.07 14.22 -8.22
N LEU A 123 -41.47 15.46 -8.51
CA LEU A 123 -41.15 16.60 -7.65
C LEU A 123 -41.71 16.36 -6.23
N PRO A 124 -40.98 16.73 -5.16
CA PRO A 124 -41.45 16.61 -3.79
C PRO A 124 -42.75 17.40 -3.58
N THR A 125 -43.74 16.75 -2.99
CA THR A 125 -45.13 17.24 -2.91
C THR A 125 -45.28 18.55 -2.12
N PHE A 126 -44.32 18.96 -1.28
CA PHE A 126 -44.23 20.31 -0.68
C PHE A 126 -42.78 20.70 -0.35
N PRO A 127 -42.43 22.01 -0.32
CA PRO A 127 -41.11 22.46 0.11
C PRO A 127 -40.97 22.30 1.63
N GLY A 128 -40.16 21.32 2.07
CA GLY A 128 -39.78 21.13 3.49
C GLY A 128 -39.95 19.71 4.07
N GLU A 129 -40.34 18.69 3.29
CA GLU A 129 -40.38 17.31 3.78
C GLU A 129 -38.95 16.70 3.79
N ALA A 130 -38.52 16.16 4.93
CA ALA A 130 -37.22 15.51 5.08
C ALA A 130 -37.17 14.16 4.32
N PRO A 131 -35.99 13.72 3.82
CA PRO A 131 -35.87 12.46 3.07
C PRO A 131 -36.34 11.27 3.90
N ARG A 132 -37.21 10.41 3.34
CA ARG A 132 -37.60 9.15 3.98
C ARG A 132 -36.40 8.20 3.97
N VAL A 133 -35.82 7.99 5.14
CA VAL A 133 -34.77 7.00 5.36
C VAL A 133 -35.38 5.61 5.21
N HIS A 134 -35.03 4.89 4.15
CA HIS A 134 -35.24 3.45 4.08
C HIS A 134 -34.23 2.77 5.02
N LEU A 135 -34.71 2.30 6.17
CA LEU A 135 -33.91 1.42 7.01
C LEU A 135 -33.69 0.10 6.26
N GLY A 136 -32.44 -0.15 5.88
CA GLY A 136 -31.98 -1.44 5.39
C GLY A 136 -32.26 -2.57 6.39
N GLN A 137 -32.34 -3.79 5.87
CA GLN A 137 -32.59 -5.01 6.65
C GLN A 137 -31.61 -5.12 7.82
N MET A 138 -32.11 -5.01 9.04
CA MET A 138 -31.38 -5.40 10.24
C MET A 138 -31.27 -6.93 10.27
N THR A 139 -30.07 -7.47 10.11
CA THR A 139 -29.75 -8.83 10.54
C THR A 139 -29.48 -8.83 12.04
N LEU A 140 -30.39 -9.43 12.81
CA LEU A 140 -30.21 -9.66 14.24
C LEU A 140 -29.23 -10.82 14.45
N GLN A 141 -28.10 -10.55 15.08
CA GLN A 141 -27.06 -11.56 15.37
C GLN A 141 -27.49 -12.42 16.57
N GLY A 142 -27.66 -13.73 16.38
CA GLY A 142 -27.92 -14.66 17.49
C GLY A 142 -28.84 -15.87 17.24
N MET A 143 -28.80 -16.53 16.07
CA MET A 143 -29.40 -17.87 15.89
C MET A 143 -28.46 -18.82 15.14
N PRO A 144 -28.43 -20.12 15.49
CA PRO A 144 -27.45 -21.06 14.93
C PRO A 144 -27.73 -21.33 13.45
N ALA A 145 -26.63 -21.42 12.68
CA ALA A 145 -26.62 -21.62 11.24
C ALA A 145 -27.38 -22.89 10.83
N ALA A 146 -28.37 -22.73 9.95
CA ALA A 146 -28.87 -23.82 9.13
C ALA A 146 -27.99 -23.91 7.88
N VAL A 147 -27.30 -25.03 7.73
CA VAL A 147 -26.47 -25.36 6.56
C VAL A 147 -27.35 -25.48 5.31
N PRO A 148 -27.13 -24.71 4.23
CA PRO A 148 -27.65 -25.06 2.92
C PRO A 148 -26.66 -26.02 2.26
N ALA A 149 -27.08 -27.28 2.13
CA ALA A 149 -26.41 -28.26 1.29
C ALA A 149 -26.62 -27.94 -0.20
N ASP A 150 -25.55 -28.13 -0.97
CA ASP A 150 -25.49 -28.45 -2.40
C ASP A 150 -26.34 -27.62 -3.39
N LYS A 151 -25.79 -26.50 -3.86
CA LYS A 151 -25.95 -25.98 -5.25
C LYS A 151 -24.74 -25.16 -5.72
N ALA A 152 -23.51 -25.63 -5.51
CA ALA A 152 -22.30 -24.97 -6.03
C ALA A 152 -21.77 -25.71 -7.27
N SER A 153 -22.26 -25.35 -8.46
CA SER A 153 -21.55 -25.66 -9.72
C SER A 153 -21.99 -24.80 -10.92
N GLY A 154 -23.08 -24.03 -10.83
CA GLY A 154 -23.53 -23.16 -11.93
C GLY A 154 -23.10 -21.68 -11.85
N GLU A 155 -23.02 -21.11 -10.64
CA GLU A 155 -22.87 -19.65 -10.47
C GLU A 155 -21.45 -19.13 -10.73
N SER A 156 -20.40 -19.86 -10.34
CA SER A 156 -19.00 -19.42 -10.58
C SER A 156 -18.62 -19.36 -12.06
N SER A 157 -19.25 -20.17 -12.92
CA SER A 157 -18.90 -20.21 -14.34
C SER A 157 -19.50 -19.03 -15.11
N ALA A 158 -20.75 -18.65 -14.80
CA ALA A 158 -21.41 -17.51 -15.42
C ALA A 158 -20.77 -16.17 -15.03
N VAL A 159 -20.40 -16.00 -13.76
CA VAL A 159 -19.70 -14.79 -13.28
C VAL A 159 -18.33 -14.65 -13.95
N HIS A 160 -17.56 -15.73 -14.06
CA HIS A 160 -16.26 -15.71 -14.73
C HIS A 160 -16.38 -15.40 -16.23
N GLU A 161 -17.43 -15.90 -16.89
CA GLU A 161 -17.70 -15.62 -18.30
C GLU A 161 -18.07 -14.14 -18.52
N ILE A 162 -18.92 -13.56 -17.67
CA ILE A 162 -19.31 -12.14 -17.73
C ILE A 162 -18.09 -11.23 -17.51
N VAL A 163 -17.25 -11.56 -16.52
CA VAL A 163 -16.01 -10.82 -16.23
C VAL A 163 -15.05 -10.87 -17.41
N SER A 164 -14.92 -12.03 -18.08
CA SER A 164 -14.09 -12.18 -19.28
C SER A 164 -14.60 -11.34 -20.45
N VAL A 165 -15.93 -11.23 -20.63
CA VAL A 165 -16.53 -10.42 -21.70
C VAL A 165 -16.30 -8.93 -21.45
N LYS A 166 -16.50 -8.44 -20.22
CA LYS A 166 -16.22 -7.05 -19.85
C LYS A 166 -14.74 -6.68 -20.09
N ALA A 167 -13.80 -7.58 -19.81
CA ALA A 167 -12.39 -7.37 -20.07
C ALA A 167 -12.07 -7.25 -21.58
N LEU A 168 -12.71 -8.06 -22.43
CA LEU A 168 -12.57 -7.97 -23.89
C LEU A 168 -13.14 -6.66 -24.44
N GLN A 169 -14.32 -6.25 -23.95
CA GLN A 169 -14.95 -4.98 -24.31
C GLN A 169 -14.07 -3.80 -23.90
N LEU A 170 -13.54 -3.79 -22.67
CA LEU A 170 -12.62 -2.78 -22.18
C LEU A 170 -11.38 -2.67 -23.10
N GLN A 171 -10.75 -3.80 -23.44
CA GLN A 171 -9.57 -3.81 -24.32
C GLN A 171 -9.89 -3.28 -25.72
N ALA A 172 -11.05 -3.63 -26.29
CA ALA A 172 -11.49 -3.14 -27.59
C ALA A 172 -11.71 -1.62 -27.56
N LEU A 173 -12.40 -1.11 -26.54
CA LEU A 173 -12.67 0.33 -26.38
C LEU A 173 -11.39 1.14 -26.16
N PHE A 174 -10.43 0.65 -25.37
CA PHE A 174 -9.10 1.25 -25.22
C PHE A 174 -8.34 1.30 -26.55
N ASN A 175 -8.43 0.25 -27.36
CA ASN A 175 -7.84 0.24 -28.69
C ASN A 175 -8.45 1.30 -29.60
N MET A 176 -9.78 1.50 -29.53
CA MET A 176 -10.47 2.55 -30.27
C MET A 176 -10.05 3.94 -29.81
N LEU A 177 -10.04 4.23 -28.49
CA LEU A 177 -9.59 5.53 -27.96
C LEU A 177 -8.18 5.90 -28.43
N GLY A 178 -7.26 4.93 -28.43
CA GLY A 178 -5.90 5.13 -28.93
C GLY A 178 -5.80 5.47 -30.43
N ILE A 179 -6.84 5.19 -31.22
CA ILE A 179 -6.93 5.56 -32.64
C ILE A 179 -7.68 6.88 -32.81
N LEU A 180 -8.74 7.11 -32.02
CA LEU A 180 -9.65 8.25 -32.15
C LEU A 180 -9.02 9.57 -31.70
N HIS A 181 -8.40 9.62 -30.51
CA HIS A 181 -7.85 10.88 -29.99
C HIS A 181 -6.81 11.54 -30.92
N PRO A 182 -5.84 10.81 -31.50
CA PRO A 182 -4.92 11.40 -32.47
C PRO A 182 -5.58 11.93 -33.75
N ARG A 183 -6.79 11.47 -34.07
CA ARG A 183 -7.54 11.91 -35.27
C ARG A 183 -8.35 13.18 -35.03
N ILE A 184 -8.65 13.57 -33.79
CA ILE A 184 -9.50 14.72 -33.49
C ILE A 184 -8.72 16.03 -33.66
N LYS A 185 -9.04 16.82 -34.68
CA LYS A 185 -8.46 18.15 -34.94
C LYS A 185 -9.45 19.24 -34.53
N THR A 186 -9.27 19.78 -33.33
CA THR A 186 -10.09 20.87 -32.78
C THR A 186 -9.23 21.85 -31.99
N GLN A 187 -9.80 23.02 -31.65
CA GLN A 187 -9.13 24.00 -30.79
C GLN A 187 -8.90 23.50 -29.35
N PHE A 188 -9.81 22.66 -28.82
CA PHE A 188 -9.81 22.19 -27.44
C PHE A 188 -9.96 20.66 -27.35
N PRO A 189 -9.00 19.86 -27.89
CA PRO A 189 -9.04 18.40 -27.82
C PRO A 189 -8.99 17.85 -26.39
N SER A 190 -8.49 18.63 -25.41
CA SER A 190 -8.50 18.26 -23.98
C SER A 190 -9.90 17.97 -23.46
N ARG A 191 -10.95 18.59 -24.02
CA ARG A 191 -12.34 18.34 -23.60
C ARG A 191 -12.76 16.90 -23.86
N PHE A 192 -12.42 16.36 -25.04
CA PHE A 192 -12.71 14.96 -25.36
C PHE A 192 -11.93 13.99 -24.45
N LEU A 193 -10.70 14.34 -24.07
CA LEU A 193 -9.91 13.56 -23.11
C LEU A 193 -10.50 13.64 -21.70
N ALA A 194 -10.91 14.83 -21.27
CA ALA A 194 -11.53 15.05 -19.96
C ALA A 194 -12.87 14.31 -19.80
N THR A 195 -13.58 14.01 -20.89
CA THR A 195 -14.77 13.15 -20.86
C THR A 195 -14.41 11.66 -20.90
N SER A 196 -13.55 11.24 -21.83
CA SER A 196 -13.29 9.82 -22.08
C SER A 196 -12.32 9.15 -21.11
N LEU A 197 -11.34 9.87 -20.56
CA LEU A 197 -10.35 9.29 -19.63
C LEU A 197 -10.96 8.93 -18.27
N PRO A 198 -11.84 9.75 -17.64
CA PRO A 198 -12.55 9.35 -16.44
C PRO A 198 -13.44 8.12 -16.66
N ALA A 199 -14.15 8.05 -17.79
CA ALA A 199 -14.93 6.87 -18.17
C ALA A 199 -14.04 5.63 -18.31
N ALA A 200 -12.89 5.76 -18.97
CA ALA A 200 -11.89 4.69 -19.09
C ALA A 200 -11.36 4.21 -17.73
N LEU A 201 -11.07 5.14 -16.82
CA LEU A 201 -10.60 4.83 -15.47
C LEU A 201 -11.70 4.17 -14.62
N GLY A 202 -12.94 4.66 -14.72
CA GLY A 202 -14.11 4.06 -14.07
C GLY A 202 -14.36 2.62 -14.54
N ALA A 203 -14.31 2.39 -15.86
CA ALA A 203 -14.43 1.05 -16.42
C ALA A 203 -13.29 0.11 -15.98
N TYR A 204 -12.05 0.62 -15.91
CA TYR A 204 -10.89 -0.13 -15.44
C TYR A 204 -11.05 -0.58 -13.98
N ARG A 205 -11.62 0.25 -13.11
CA ARG A 205 -11.89 -0.08 -11.70
C ARG A 205 -12.92 -1.20 -11.50
N GLN A 206 -13.81 -1.41 -12.46
CA GLN A 206 -14.85 -2.46 -12.37
C GLN A 206 -14.45 -3.80 -12.97
N VAL A 207 -13.34 -3.87 -13.71
CA VAL A 207 -12.80 -5.10 -14.28
C VAL A 207 -11.63 -5.57 -13.41
N PRO A 208 -11.40 -6.89 -13.23
CA PRO A 208 -10.24 -7.36 -12.47
C PRO A 208 -8.93 -6.73 -12.97
N ILE A 209 -8.26 -6.05 -12.06
CA ILE A 209 -6.99 -5.40 -12.32
C ILE A 209 -5.92 -6.48 -12.45
N SER A 210 -5.26 -6.52 -13.61
CA SER A 210 -4.29 -7.54 -13.97
C SER A 210 -3.21 -6.94 -14.86
N THR A 211 -2.08 -7.63 -15.01
CA THR A 211 -0.99 -7.19 -15.90
C THR A 211 -1.48 -6.95 -17.33
N VAL A 212 -2.47 -7.73 -17.80
CA VAL A 212 -3.07 -7.63 -19.15
C VAL A 212 -3.98 -6.41 -19.28
N THR A 213 -4.90 -6.19 -18.34
CA THR A 213 -5.83 -5.05 -18.39
C THR A 213 -5.07 -3.73 -18.23
N THR A 214 -4.12 -3.66 -17.30
CA THR A 214 -3.24 -2.49 -17.14
C THR A 214 -2.36 -2.28 -18.36
N SER A 215 -1.78 -3.34 -18.95
CA SER A 215 -0.98 -3.22 -20.18
C SER A 215 -1.78 -2.68 -21.37
N SER A 216 -3.07 -3.02 -21.44
CA SER A 216 -3.98 -2.51 -22.48
C SER A 216 -4.24 -1.02 -22.29
N PHE A 217 -4.47 -0.58 -21.04
CA PHE A 217 -4.61 0.84 -20.69
C PHE A 217 -3.34 1.63 -21.05
N LEU A 218 -2.16 1.13 -20.66
CA LEU A 218 -0.88 1.77 -20.98
C LEU A 218 -0.65 1.88 -22.49
N THR A 219 -1.04 0.86 -23.25
CA THR A 219 -0.95 0.88 -24.71
C THR A 219 -1.86 1.93 -25.33
N MET A 220 -3.04 2.17 -24.75
CA MET A 220 -3.91 3.28 -25.15
C MET A 220 -3.22 4.63 -24.88
N LEU A 221 -2.72 4.87 -23.66
CA LEU A 221 -2.03 6.12 -23.32
C LEU A 221 -0.82 6.38 -24.22
N GLU A 222 0.00 5.37 -24.51
CA GLU A 222 1.13 5.45 -25.45
C GLU A 222 0.70 5.88 -26.86
N LYS A 223 -0.44 5.35 -27.36
CA LYS A 223 -0.98 5.73 -28.67
C LYS A 223 -1.47 7.18 -28.67
N ILE A 224 -2.15 7.63 -27.60
CA ILE A 224 -2.67 9.00 -27.47
C ILE A 224 -1.52 10.02 -27.35
N SER A 225 -0.42 9.67 -26.66
CA SER A 225 0.76 10.54 -26.48
C SER A 225 1.52 10.87 -27.78
N GLY A 226 1.18 10.24 -28.92
CA GLY A 226 1.57 10.70 -30.25
C GLY A 226 2.99 10.38 -30.71
N LYS A 227 3.67 9.38 -30.12
CA LYS A 227 5.10 9.09 -30.40
C LYS A 227 5.39 7.79 -31.17
N LYS A 228 4.44 7.23 -31.92
CA LYS A 228 4.83 6.23 -32.94
C LYS A 228 5.43 6.94 -34.15
N ARG A 229 6.73 6.70 -34.41
CA ARG A 229 7.33 7.01 -35.72
C ARG A 229 6.42 6.40 -36.79
N PRO A 230 6.05 7.14 -37.85
CA PRO A 230 5.43 6.52 -39.01
C PRO A 230 6.31 5.34 -39.44
N PRO A 231 5.75 4.14 -39.67
CA PRO A 231 6.53 3.06 -40.24
C PRO A 231 7.17 3.58 -41.54
N LEU A 232 8.48 3.33 -41.70
CA LEU A 232 9.18 3.77 -42.91
C LEU A 232 8.40 3.27 -44.12
N PRO A 233 8.16 4.11 -45.14
CA PRO A 233 7.45 3.67 -46.33
C PRO A 233 8.18 2.46 -46.92
N PRO A 234 7.46 1.40 -47.33
CA PRO A 234 8.08 0.25 -47.95
C PRO A 234 8.84 0.75 -49.18
N ARG A 235 10.17 0.58 -49.16
CA ARG A 235 11.02 0.99 -50.28
C ARG A 235 10.60 0.15 -51.49
N THR A 236 9.95 0.77 -52.46
CA THR A 236 9.76 0.18 -53.78
C THR A 236 11.13 0.14 -54.45
N SER A 237 11.84 -0.98 -54.28
CA SER A 237 13.01 -1.29 -55.09
C SER A 237 12.52 -1.66 -56.48
N THR A 238 12.68 -0.73 -57.41
CA THR A 238 12.68 -0.99 -58.85
C THR A 238 14.04 -1.56 -59.23
N GLN A 239 14.11 -2.85 -59.61
CA GLN A 239 14.91 -3.41 -60.72
C GLN A 239 15.14 -4.92 -60.56
N GLY A 240 14.92 -5.65 -61.66
CA GLY A 240 15.83 -6.71 -62.09
C GLY A 240 15.39 -8.15 -61.85
N GLU A 241 14.91 -8.78 -62.92
CA GLU A 241 14.61 -10.20 -63.06
C GLU A 241 15.82 -11.10 -62.73
N GLY A 242 15.57 -12.24 -62.06
CA GLY A 242 16.52 -13.33 -61.91
C GLY A 242 16.04 -14.38 -60.89
N PRO A 243 15.87 -15.67 -61.24
CA PRO A 243 15.22 -16.65 -60.38
C PRO A 243 16.24 -17.37 -59.50
N SER A 244 15.99 -17.47 -58.18
CA SER A 244 16.33 -18.65 -57.36
C SER A 244 15.86 -18.49 -55.90
N SER A 245 14.88 -19.32 -55.54
CA SER A 245 14.77 -20.11 -54.30
C SER A 245 15.29 -19.51 -52.99
N SER A 246 14.37 -19.13 -52.10
CA SER A 246 14.28 -19.75 -50.76
C SER A 246 12.94 -19.39 -50.09
N THR A 247 12.32 -20.42 -49.54
CA THR A 247 11.08 -20.42 -48.75
C THR A 247 11.20 -19.55 -47.49
N LEU A 248 10.26 -18.62 -47.31
CA LEU A 248 9.96 -17.93 -46.06
C LEU A 248 8.53 -18.28 -45.60
N PRO A 249 8.26 -18.39 -44.29
CA PRO A 249 6.93 -18.69 -43.76
C PRO A 249 5.95 -17.54 -44.03
N GLN A 250 4.77 -17.87 -44.55
CA GLN A 250 3.60 -17.00 -44.53
C GLN A 250 3.14 -16.86 -43.08
N ASP A 251 3.19 -15.63 -42.55
CA ASP A 251 2.24 -15.08 -41.57
C ASP A 251 2.72 -13.68 -41.15
N VAL A 252 2.44 -12.69 -42.00
CA VAL A 252 2.35 -11.28 -41.58
C VAL A 252 1.16 -10.69 -42.35
N PRO A 253 0.09 -10.22 -41.67
CA PRO A 253 -1.01 -9.55 -42.35
C PRO A 253 -0.49 -8.26 -43.00
N ALA A 254 -0.76 -8.12 -44.29
CA ALA A 254 -0.40 -6.97 -45.09
C ALA A 254 -0.92 -5.69 -44.43
N THR A 255 -0.01 -4.80 -44.05
CA THR A 255 -0.33 -3.43 -43.64
C THR A 255 -1.00 -2.75 -44.83
N ALA A 256 -2.33 -2.63 -44.77
CA ALA A 256 -3.11 -1.89 -45.76
C ALA A 256 -2.60 -0.45 -45.85
N ALA A 257 -2.56 0.10 -47.07
CA ALA A 257 -2.13 1.47 -47.34
C ALA A 257 -2.89 2.48 -46.44
N PRO A 258 -2.27 3.61 -46.04
CA PRO A 258 -2.98 4.67 -45.33
C PRO A 258 -4.04 5.24 -46.29
N LEU A 259 -5.31 4.90 -46.05
CA LEU A 259 -6.46 5.44 -46.76
C LEU A 259 -6.92 6.75 -46.09
N PRO A 260 -7.64 7.64 -46.82
CA PRO A 260 -7.85 9.03 -46.44
C PRO A 260 -8.64 9.16 -45.14
N ASP A 261 -8.10 9.90 -44.19
CA ASP A 261 -8.81 10.31 -42.97
C ASP A 261 -9.93 11.30 -43.37
N PRO A 262 -11.20 11.13 -42.93
CA PRO A 262 -12.26 12.09 -43.22
C PRO A 262 -11.92 13.52 -42.73
N GLU A 263 -11.17 13.67 -41.63
CA GLU A 263 -10.64 14.99 -41.21
C GLU A 263 -9.39 15.44 -42.01
N ALA A 264 -8.82 14.61 -42.88
CA ALA A 264 -7.82 15.05 -43.88
C ALA A 264 -8.48 15.69 -45.10
N ARG A 265 -9.76 15.40 -45.41
CA ARG A 265 -10.51 16.16 -46.44
C ARG A 265 -10.74 17.62 -46.02
N ALA A 266 -10.87 17.89 -44.72
CA ALA A 266 -10.89 19.25 -44.16
C ALA A 266 -9.54 19.97 -44.24
N GLU A 267 -8.41 19.25 -44.42
CA GLU A 267 -7.10 19.87 -44.68
C GLU A 267 -6.99 20.43 -46.11
N GLU A 268 -7.70 19.83 -47.08
CA GLU A 268 -7.71 20.27 -48.48
C GLU A 268 -8.62 21.50 -48.71
N GLU A 269 -9.60 21.76 -47.83
CA GLU A 269 -10.59 22.84 -47.96
C GLU A 269 -10.18 24.19 -47.32
N ASP A 270 -8.94 24.34 -46.83
CA ASP A 270 -8.38 25.60 -46.27
C ASP A 270 -9.24 26.24 -45.16
N THR A 271 -10.07 25.44 -44.46
CA THR A 271 -10.76 25.85 -43.24
C THR A 271 -9.86 25.60 -42.03
N GLY A 272 -8.78 26.38 -41.91
CA GLY A 272 -7.99 26.59 -40.69
C GLY A 272 -7.71 25.36 -39.82
N VAL A 273 -6.55 24.72 -40.03
CA VAL A 273 -5.99 23.72 -39.10
C VAL A 273 -5.91 24.34 -37.70
N SER A 274 -6.78 23.92 -36.79
CA SER A 274 -6.73 24.30 -35.39
C SER A 274 -5.68 23.44 -34.68
N GLU A 275 -4.39 23.71 -34.93
CA GLU A 275 -3.35 23.08 -34.12
C GLU A 275 -3.55 23.47 -32.66
N PRO A 276 -3.52 22.50 -31.72
CA PRO A 276 -3.68 22.80 -30.31
C PRO A 276 -2.62 23.80 -29.84
N SER A 277 -3.06 24.84 -29.13
CA SER A 277 -2.16 25.85 -28.56
C SER A 277 -1.14 25.19 -27.62
N GLN A 278 -0.03 25.88 -27.32
CA GLN A 278 0.95 25.34 -26.38
C GLN A 278 0.35 25.11 -24.97
N GLY A 279 -0.55 25.98 -24.52
CA GLY A 279 -1.28 25.81 -23.26
C GLY A 279 -2.20 24.58 -23.29
N GLU A 280 -2.91 24.38 -24.40
CA GLU A 280 -3.76 23.20 -24.61
C GLU A 280 -2.95 21.90 -24.59
N LYS A 281 -1.78 21.87 -25.27
CA LYS A 281 -0.87 20.71 -25.22
C LYS A 281 -0.40 20.42 -23.79
N ALA A 282 -0.15 21.45 -22.98
CA ALA A 282 0.22 21.26 -21.58
C ALA A 282 -0.92 20.65 -20.74
N ILE A 283 -2.18 21.06 -20.97
CA ILE A 283 -3.36 20.47 -20.33
C ILE A 283 -3.50 19.00 -20.72
N ILE A 284 -3.35 18.67 -22.02
CA ILE A 284 -3.40 17.30 -22.51
C ILE A 284 -2.36 16.42 -21.81
N PHE A 285 -1.08 16.83 -21.79
CA PHE A 285 -0.05 16.04 -21.12
C PHE A 285 -0.32 15.89 -19.63
N ARG A 286 -0.76 16.95 -18.95
CA ARG A 286 -1.11 16.89 -17.52
C ARG A 286 -2.28 15.92 -17.26
N LEU A 287 -3.32 15.90 -18.10
CA LEU A 287 -4.41 14.93 -18.00
C LEU A 287 -3.91 13.49 -18.17
N LEU A 288 -3.05 13.25 -19.17
CA LEU A 288 -2.48 11.92 -19.41
C LEU A 288 -1.55 11.48 -18.27
N ASP A 289 -0.76 12.40 -17.72
CA ASP A 289 0.09 12.15 -16.55
C ASP A 289 -0.74 11.82 -15.31
N ALA A 290 -1.81 12.58 -15.04
CA ALA A 290 -2.71 12.32 -13.92
C ALA A 290 -3.33 10.92 -14.03
N VAL A 291 -3.85 10.58 -15.20
CA VAL A 291 -4.45 9.25 -15.45
C VAL A 291 -3.42 8.13 -15.41
N LEU A 292 -2.19 8.36 -15.90
CA LEU A 292 -1.10 7.40 -15.76
C LEU A 292 -0.81 7.09 -14.29
N LEU A 293 -0.75 8.13 -13.45
CA LEU A 293 -0.50 8.00 -12.01
C LEU A 293 -1.69 7.36 -11.28
N GLU A 294 -2.93 7.65 -11.66
CA GLU A 294 -4.13 7.00 -11.13
C GLU A 294 -4.16 5.50 -11.46
N VAL A 295 -3.84 5.13 -12.70
CA VAL A 295 -3.76 3.72 -13.10
C VAL A 295 -2.63 3.00 -12.37
N LEU A 296 -1.50 3.68 -12.11
CA LEU A 296 -0.42 3.14 -11.29
C LEU A 296 -0.89 2.91 -9.85
N ASP A 297 -1.57 3.89 -9.26
CA ASP A 297 -2.10 3.80 -7.90
C ASP A 297 -3.09 2.64 -7.76
N GLU A 298 -4.07 2.57 -8.66
CA GLU A 298 -5.08 1.51 -8.69
C GLU A 298 -4.44 0.13 -8.90
N TYR A 299 -3.47 0.01 -9.81
CA TYR A 299 -2.72 -1.22 -10.02
C TYR A 299 -1.95 -1.66 -8.76
N MET A 300 -1.21 -0.75 -8.15
CA MET A 300 -0.44 -1.05 -6.95
C MET A 300 -1.38 -1.42 -5.79
N SER A 301 -2.45 -0.67 -5.60
CA SER A 301 -3.47 -0.91 -4.58
C SER A 301 -4.12 -2.29 -4.70
N SER A 302 -4.37 -2.76 -5.94
CA SER A 302 -4.91 -4.10 -6.19
C SER A 302 -4.00 -5.24 -5.69
N LEU A 303 -2.69 -4.97 -5.53
CA LEU A 303 -1.73 -5.99 -5.11
C LEU A 303 -1.97 -6.48 -3.68
N ALA A 304 -2.59 -5.67 -2.81
CA ALA A 304 -2.80 -6.00 -1.41
C ALA A 304 -3.60 -7.31 -1.19
N ALA A 305 -4.38 -7.74 -2.18
CA ALA A 305 -5.15 -8.99 -2.14
C ALA A 305 -4.37 -10.23 -2.64
N HIS A 306 -3.13 -10.07 -3.14
CA HIS A 306 -2.31 -11.15 -3.67
C HIS A 306 -1.32 -11.70 -2.63
N ASP A 307 -0.79 -12.90 -2.90
CA ASP A 307 0.26 -13.55 -2.09
C ASP A 307 1.50 -12.67 -1.88
N HIS A 308 1.83 -11.87 -2.89
CA HIS A 308 2.88 -10.85 -2.85
C HIS A 308 2.24 -9.46 -2.87
N PRO A 309 2.03 -8.84 -1.70
CA PRO A 309 1.20 -7.65 -1.55
C PRO A 309 1.90 -6.33 -1.92
N SER A 310 3.19 -6.35 -2.22
CA SER A 310 3.98 -5.17 -2.62
C SER A 310 5.05 -5.53 -3.67
N MET A 311 5.86 -4.55 -4.06
CA MET A 311 6.99 -4.75 -4.98
C MET A 311 8.28 -5.22 -4.29
N SER A 312 8.22 -5.39 -2.96
CA SER A 312 9.33 -5.76 -2.09
C SER A 312 10.62 -4.95 -2.33
N TRP A 313 10.50 -3.68 -2.74
CA TRP A 313 11.65 -2.83 -3.07
C TRP A 313 12.58 -2.66 -1.87
N THR A 314 12.03 -2.51 -0.67
CA THR A 314 12.83 -2.34 0.55
C THR A 314 13.66 -3.58 0.87
N ALA A 315 13.05 -4.76 0.82
CA ALA A 315 13.72 -6.04 1.09
C ALA A 315 14.81 -6.33 0.05
N ARG A 316 14.48 -6.21 -1.25
CA ARG A 316 15.43 -6.41 -2.36
C ARG A 316 16.61 -5.43 -2.27
N LEU A 317 16.34 -4.18 -1.91
CA LEU A 317 17.38 -3.17 -1.74
C LEU A 317 18.30 -3.47 -0.54
N ARG A 318 17.76 -3.97 0.57
CA ARG A 318 18.54 -4.41 1.74
C ARG A 318 19.46 -5.59 1.38
N GLU A 319 18.95 -6.57 0.64
CA GLU A 319 19.75 -7.71 0.17
C GLU A 319 20.91 -7.27 -0.71
N TYR A 320 20.66 -6.33 -1.62
CA TYR A 320 21.68 -5.76 -2.51
C TYR A 320 22.74 -4.95 -1.76
N ARG A 321 22.33 -4.10 -0.80
CA ARG A 321 23.23 -3.18 -0.09
C ARG A 321 23.98 -3.84 1.07
N GLU A 322 23.39 -4.85 1.70
CA GLU A 322 23.93 -5.51 2.89
C GLU A 322 23.95 -7.04 2.73
N PRO A 323 24.68 -7.58 1.73
CA PRO A 323 24.67 -9.00 1.42
C PRO A 323 25.16 -9.89 2.56
N LYS A 324 25.92 -9.33 3.51
CA LYS A 324 26.39 -10.04 4.72
C LYS A 324 25.29 -10.34 5.74
N ARG A 325 24.16 -9.64 5.66
CA ARG A 325 23.00 -9.83 6.55
C ARG A 325 21.98 -10.82 5.98
N VAL A 326 22.18 -11.31 4.75
CA VAL A 326 21.32 -12.33 4.14
C VAL A 326 21.54 -13.66 4.84
N VAL A 327 20.44 -14.30 5.26
CA VAL A 327 20.48 -15.58 5.98
C VAL A 327 20.84 -16.72 5.01
N PRO A 328 21.93 -17.45 5.23
CA PRO A 328 22.30 -18.57 4.38
C PRO A 328 21.21 -19.66 4.38
N GLY A 329 20.86 -20.17 3.20
CA GLY A 329 19.94 -21.31 3.04
C GLY A 329 18.45 -20.95 2.97
N ARG A 330 18.08 -19.68 3.14
CA ARG A 330 16.73 -19.18 2.80
C ARG A 330 16.76 -18.50 1.42
N PRO A 331 15.75 -18.69 0.57
CA PRO A 331 15.66 -17.96 -0.70
C PRO A 331 15.53 -16.46 -0.39
N THR A 332 16.30 -15.64 -1.10
CA THR A 332 16.20 -14.18 -1.02
C THR A 332 14.97 -13.69 -1.77
N GLU A 333 14.44 -12.54 -1.36
CA GLU A 333 13.32 -11.90 -2.04
C GLU A 333 13.68 -11.56 -3.49
N THR A 334 14.92 -11.13 -3.74
CA THR A 334 15.45 -10.90 -5.08
C THR A 334 15.41 -12.18 -5.93
N GLU A 335 15.81 -13.33 -5.37
CA GLU A 335 15.75 -14.61 -6.08
C GLU A 335 14.30 -15.06 -6.35
N VAL A 336 13.37 -14.79 -5.45
CA VAL A 336 11.94 -15.09 -5.65
C VAL A 336 11.41 -14.30 -6.84
N TRP A 337 11.71 -13.00 -6.90
CA TRP A 337 11.36 -12.13 -8.03
C TRP A 337 11.97 -12.58 -9.35
N GLU A 338 13.19 -13.12 -9.33
CA GLU A 338 13.85 -13.66 -10.53
C GLU A 338 13.33 -15.03 -10.97
N LYS A 339 12.69 -15.81 -10.09
CA LYS A 339 12.20 -17.16 -10.42
C LYS A 339 10.71 -17.16 -10.79
N THR A 340 9.92 -16.27 -10.22
CA THR A 340 8.46 -16.21 -10.42
C THR A 340 8.11 -15.35 -11.65
N PRO A 341 7.47 -15.92 -12.69
CA PRO A 341 7.18 -15.19 -13.93
C PRO A 341 6.22 -14.02 -13.72
N GLU A 342 5.21 -14.18 -12.85
CA GLU A 342 4.22 -13.14 -12.57
C GLU A 342 4.90 -11.89 -11.98
N LEU A 343 5.87 -12.06 -11.08
CA LEU A 343 6.61 -10.94 -10.47
C LEU A 343 7.49 -10.21 -11.50
N LYS A 344 8.06 -10.92 -12.47
CA LYS A 344 8.78 -10.28 -13.59
C LYS A 344 7.87 -9.45 -14.47
N GLU A 345 6.65 -9.90 -14.70
CA GLU A 345 5.66 -9.11 -15.44
C GLU A 345 5.31 -7.83 -14.68
N ARG A 346 5.22 -7.86 -13.34
CA ARG A 346 5.06 -6.65 -12.52
C ARG A 346 6.22 -5.68 -12.70
N ASP A 347 7.47 -6.16 -12.60
CA ASP A 347 8.66 -5.33 -12.84
C ASP A 347 8.64 -4.72 -14.27
N ALA A 348 8.27 -5.51 -15.27
CA ALA A 348 8.14 -5.03 -16.66
C ALA A 348 7.05 -3.96 -16.82
N LEU A 349 5.93 -4.09 -16.09
CA LEU A 349 4.84 -3.12 -16.13
C LEU A 349 5.26 -1.79 -15.50
N LEU A 350 5.93 -1.81 -14.33
CA LEU A 350 6.48 -0.61 -13.70
C LEU A 350 7.53 0.08 -14.59
N ALA A 351 8.35 -0.70 -15.30
CA ALA A 351 9.26 -0.17 -16.30
C ALA A 351 8.53 0.55 -17.45
N ARG A 352 7.36 0.06 -17.87
CA ARG A 352 6.50 0.75 -18.85
C ARG A 352 5.93 2.04 -18.29
N PHE A 353 5.41 2.06 -17.07
CA PHE A 353 4.95 3.32 -16.41
C PHE A 353 6.06 4.39 -16.43
N LEU A 354 7.27 4.04 -16.00
CA LEU A 354 8.41 4.96 -16.02
C LEU A 354 8.85 5.37 -17.43
N SER A 355 8.69 4.50 -18.42
CA SER A 355 8.97 4.84 -19.82
C SER A 355 7.97 5.86 -20.35
N ILE A 356 6.68 5.66 -20.08
CA ILE A 356 5.60 6.53 -20.53
C ILE A 356 5.69 7.90 -19.84
N SER A 357 5.95 7.94 -18.53
CA SER A 357 6.13 9.20 -17.81
C SER A 357 7.27 10.05 -18.40
N LYS A 358 8.43 9.44 -18.69
CA LYS A 358 9.55 10.09 -19.38
C LYS A 358 9.16 10.58 -20.78
N GLN A 359 8.31 9.85 -21.50
CA GLN A 359 7.82 10.27 -22.81
C GLN A 359 6.90 11.50 -22.71
N MET A 360 6.08 11.58 -21.67
CA MET A 360 5.18 12.71 -21.41
C MET A 360 5.89 13.90 -20.72
N ARG A 361 7.16 13.72 -20.35
CA ARG A 361 8.02 14.70 -19.66
C ARG A 361 7.58 14.98 -18.21
N LEU A 362 6.91 14.01 -17.60
CA LEU A 362 6.69 13.99 -16.16
C LEU A 362 8.04 13.73 -15.47
N ASP A 363 8.44 14.63 -14.58
CA ASP A 363 9.61 14.46 -13.73
C ASP A 363 9.17 14.02 -12.32
N PRO A 364 9.34 12.74 -11.94
CA PRO A 364 8.93 12.25 -10.62
C PRO A 364 9.62 12.98 -9.47
N ASN A 365 10.84 13.47 -9.69
CA ASN A 365 11.58 14.23 -8.68
C ASN A 365 10.94 15.60 -8.43
N GLN A 366 10.50 16.28 -9.49
CA GLN A 366 9.83 17.56 -9.34
C GLN A 366 8.47 17.40 -8.65
N GLU A 367 7.69 16.39 -9.02
CA GLU A 367 6.35 16.19 -8.46
C GLU A 367 6.39 15.69 -7.02
N ILE A 368 7.35 14.82 -6.63
CA ILE A 368 7.48 14.43 -5.22
C ILE A 368 7.89 15.62 -4.34
N THR A 369 8.72 16.54 -4.86
CA THR A 369 9.06 17.78 -4.15
C THR A 369 7.85 18.68 -3.98
N LYS A 370 7.01 18.85 -5.02
CA LYS A 370 5.75 19.59 -4.89
C LYS A 370 4.85 18.97 -3.82
N LEU A 371 4.68 17.66 -3.84
CA LEU A 371 3.85 16.92 -2.89
C LEU A 371 4.25 17.17 -1.42
N VAL A 372 5.53 17.40 -1.15
CA VAL A 372 6.06 17.68 0.19
C VAL A 372 5.77 19.10 0.67
N TYR A 373 5.67 20.06 -0.25
CA TYR A 373 5.45 21.49 0.04
C TYR A 373 4.02 21.96 -0.29
N GLU A 374 3.16 21.07 -0.82
CA GLU A 374 1.75 21.38 -1.15
C GLU A 374 0.98 21.95 0.05
N ASP A 375 1.29 21.48 1.27
CA ASP A 375 0.62 21.93 2.51
C ASP A 375 1.08 23.34 2.96
N GLU A 376 2.22 23.85 2.47
CA GLU A 376 2.74 25.20 2.80
C GLU A 376 2.13 26.30 1.89
N ASP A 377 1.49 25.91 0.78
CA ASP A 377 1.00 26.79 -0.28
C ASP A 377 -0.55 26.94 -0.30
N GLU A 378 -1.29 26.28 0.59
CA GLU A 378 -2.78 26.35 0.59
C GLU A 378 -3.31 27.77 0.82
N ASP A 379 -2.56 28.64 1.50
CA ASP A 379 -2.90 30.05 1.72
C ASP A 379 -2.38 31.01 0.62
N ALA A 380 -1.45 30.57 -0.24
CA ALA A 380 -0.74 31.44 -1.19
C ALA A 380 -0.99 31.07 -2.66
N GLY A 381 -2.25 30.87 -3.05
CA GLY A 381 -2.66 30.90 -4.45
C GLY A 381 -3.29 29.63 -4.98
N ASN A 382 -4.14 28.98 -4.19
CA ASN A 382 -4.97 27.90 -4.68
C ASN A 382 -5.86 28.38 -5.86
N PRO A 383 -5.62 27.94 -7.11
CA PRO A 383 -6.39 28.39 -8.29
C PRO A 383 -7.83 27.86 -8.29
N TYR A 384 -8.20 26.94 -7.39
CA TYR A 384 -9.60 26.58 -7.13
C TYR A 384 -10.39 27.71 -6.44
N HIS A 385 -9.69 28.73 -5.91
CA HIS A 385 -10.26 29.90 -5.28
C HIS A 385 -10.02 31.21 -6.06
N ASP A 386 -9.84 31.13 -7.38
CA ASP A 386 -9.95 32.32 -8.23
C ASP A 386 -11.43 32.77 -8.29
N LYS A 387 -11.83 33.63 -7.35
CA LYS A 387 -13.21 34.15 -7.21
C LYS A 387 -13.70 34.88 -8.46
N ASP A 388 -12.79 35.26 -9.37
CA ASP A 388 -13.08 36.03 -10.57
C ASP A 388 -13.30 35.15 -11.82
N ASN A 389 -13.03 33.84 -11.75
CA ASN A 389 -13.27 32.90 -12.84
C ASN A 389 -14.53 32.05 -12.58
N ALA A 390 -15.49 32.11 -13.52
CA ALA A 390 -16.65 31.22 -13.49
C ALA A 390 -16.18 29.76 -13.49
N PRO A 391 -16.81 28.85 -12.71
CA PRO A 391 -16.45 27.43 -12.70
C PRO A 391 -16.67 26.86 -14.11
N SER A 392 -15.57 26.64 -14.83
CA SER A 392 -15.57 25.95 -16.12
C SER A 392 -15.76 24.45 -15.86
N GLU A 393 -16.62 23.81 -16.65
CA GLU A 393 -16.83 22.36 -16.61
C GLU A 393 -15.55 21.58 -16.95
N TYR A 394 -14.66 22.17 -17.75
CA TYR A 394 -13.39 21.56 -18.19
C TYR A 394 -12.17 22.32 -17.67
N PRO A 395 -11.04 21.63 -17.39
CA PRO A 395 -9.81 22.28 -16.98
C PRO A 395 -9.33 23.32 -18.01
N THR A 396 -9.08 24.54 -17.55
CA THR A 396 -8.56 25.65 -18.36
C THR A 396 -7.06 25.86 -18.17
N THR A 397 -6.48 25.27 -17.12
CA THR A 397 -5.03 25.32 -16.84
C THR A 397 -4.52 23.98 -16.33
N PRO A 398 -3.23 23.64 -16.56
CA PRO A 398 -2.65 22.41 -16.03
C PRO A 398 -2.69 22.29 -14.50
N SER A 399 -2.64 23.42 -13.77
CA SER A 399 -2.66 23.43 -12.30
C SER A 399 -3.99 23.00 -11.69
N GLN A 400 -5.08 23.03 -12.46
CA GLN A 400 -6.40 22.51 -12.04
C GLN A 400 -6.50 20.98 -12.09
N ILE A 401 -5.43 20.29 -12.47
CA ILE A 401 -5.41 18.83 -12.57
C ILE A 401 -4.43 18.31 -11.49
N PRO A 402 -4.96 17.84 -10.35
CA PRO A 402 -4.15 17.30 -9.26
C PRO A 402 -3.64 15.91 -9.63
N PHE A 403 -2.55 15.51 -9.00
CA PHE A 403 -2.01 14.15 -9.13
C PHE A 403 -2.34 13.32 -7.89
N PRO A 404 -2.59 12.00 -8.04
CA PRO A 404 -2.74 11.13 -6.88
C PRO A 404 -1.43 11.01 -6.14
N ARG A 405 -1.46 11.30 -4.83
CA ARG A 405 -0.28 11.31 -3.95
C ARG A 405 0.47 9.98 -3.99
N ALA A 406 -0.26 8.86 -3.86
CA ALA A 406 0.32 7.52 -3.87
C ALA A 406 0.95 7.19 -5.24
N GLY A 407 0.30 7.54 -6.35
CA GLY A 407 0.85 7.40 -7.70
C GLY A 407 2.21 8.09 -7.88
N VAL A 408 2.34 9.34 -7.39
CA VAL A 408 3.62 10.09 -7.42
C VAL A 408 4.69 9.38 -6.58
N ILE A 409 4.33 8.94 -5.36
CA ILE A 409 5.23 8.21 -4.47
C ILE A 409 5.71 6.90 -5.11
N PHE A 410 4.81 6.12 -5.73
CA PHE A 410 5.14 4.87 -6.42
C PHE A 410 6.13 5.08 -7.55
N LEU A 411 5.88 6.06 -8.41
CA LEU A 411 6.73 6.33 -9.57
C LEU A 411 8.13 6.80 -9.14
N HIS A 412 8.20 7.69 -8.16
CA HIS A 412 9.48 8.18 -7.61
C HIS A 412 10.24 7.07 -6.88
N ALA A 413 9.57 6.27 -6.04
CA ALA A 413 10.18 5.14 -5.35
C ALA A 413 10.76 4.11 -6.33
N TYR A 414 10.02 3.78 -7.40
CA TYR A 414 10.51 2.90 -8.46
C TYR A 414 11.74 3.47 -9.18
N GLN A 415 11.72 4.76 -9.55
CA GLN A 415 12.87 5.43 -10.15
C GLN A 415 14.09 5.39 -9.23
N SER A 416 13.88 5.67 -7.94
CA SER A 416 14.94 5.63 -6.93
C SER A 416 15.48 4.21 -6.72
N TYR A 417 14.61 3.20 -6.72
CA TYR A 417 15.00 1.78 -6.64
C TYR A 417 15.89 1.37 -7.83
N MET A 418 15.54 1.82 -9.04
CA MET A 418 16.32 1.53 -10.26
C MET A 418 17.65 2.28 -10.36
N THR A 419 17.84 3.37 -9.60
CA THR A 419 19.10 4.13 -9.59
C THR A 419 19.98 3.73 -8.39
N PRO A 420 21.08 2.97 -8.60
CA PRO A 420 21.91 2.47 -7.51
C PRO A 420 22.87 3.51 -6.90
N SER A 421 22.96 4.72 -7.47
CA SER A 421 23.87 5.78 -6.98
C SER A 421 23.48 6.28 -5.58
N GLU A 422 24.48 6.54 -4.72
CA GLU A 422 24.33 7.17 -3.41
C GLU A 422 24.19 8.70 -3.48
N ALA A 423 24.57 9.30 -4.61
CA ALA A 423 24.65 10.75 -4.77
C ALA A 423 23.28 11.44 -5.03
N GLU A 424 22.20 10.67 -5.20
CA GLU A 424 20.87 11.17 -5.57
C GLU A 424 19.84 10.87 -4.48
N VAL A 425 20.14 11.21 -3.22
CA VAL A 425 19.09 11.26 -2.19
C VAL A 425 18.47 12.65 -2.25
N LEU A 426 17.39 12.77 -3.04
CA LEU A 426 16.68 14.02 -3.26
C LEU A 426 16.04 14.55 -1.97
N LEU A 427 15.32 13.68 -1.25
CA LEU A 427 14.53 14.05 -0.08
C LEU A 427 15.33 13.96 1.22
N THR A 428 15.13 14.93 2.10
CA THR A 428 15.68 14.92 3.45
C THR A 428 14.92 13.95 4.35
N THR A 429 15.51 13.62 5.51
CA THR A 429 14.83 12.80 6.51
C THR A 429 13.54 13.47 6.99
N SER A 430 13.56 14.80 7.17
CA SER A 430 12.40 15.59 7.58
C SER A 430 11.26 15.56 6.56
N GLU A 431 11.58 15.69 5.27
CA GLU A 431 10.59 15.62 4.18
C GLU A 431 9.96 14.24 4.07
N LEU A 432 10.76 13.18 4.25
CA LEU A 432 10.25 11.81 4.32
C LEU A 432 9.41 11.58 5.56
N THR A 433 9.73 12.20 6.71
CA THR A 433 8.87 12.18 7.90
C THR A 433 7.51 12.77 7.58
N LYS A 434 7.45 13.94 6.92
CA LYS A 434 6.18 14.58 6.52
C LYS A 434 5.35 13.62 5.63
N LEU A 435 5.94 13.06 4.58
CA LEU A 435 5.25 12.11 3.69
C LEU A 435 4.73 10.87 4.41
N ILE A 436 5.52 10.31 5.33
CA ILE A 436 5.15 9.12 6.10
C ILE A 436 4.04 9.45 7.10
N ALA A 437 4.14 10.56 7.83
CA ALA A 437 3.12 10.99 8.79
C ALA A 437 1.80 11.31 8.10
N HIS A 438 1.83 11.95 6.93
CA HIS A 438 0.63 12.20 6.14
C HIS A 438 0.02 10.89 5.59
N SER A 439 0.85 9.92 5.19
CA SER A 439 0.35 8.65 4.65
C SER A 439 -0.16 7.70 5.74
N PHE A 440 0.46 7.75 6.92
CA PHE A 440 0.23 6.87 8.06
C PHE A 440 0.21 7.69 9.35
N PRO A 441 -0.82 8.52 9.57
CA PRO A 441 -0.88 9.39 10.73
C PRO A 441 -0.93 8.58 12.01
N LEU A 442 -0.20 9.04 13.03
CA LEU A 442 -0.27 8.48 14.37
C LEU A 442 -1.70 8.56 14.88
N SER A 443 -2.25 7.43 15.28
CA SER A 443 -3.64 7.33 15.72
C SER A 443 -3.78 6.38 16.90
N ALA A 444 -4.74 6.64 17.79
CA ALA A 444 -5.11 5.69 18.83
C ALA A 444 -5.80 4.43 18.26
N THR A 445 -6.38 4.55 17.06
CA THR A 445 -7.00 3.45 16.31
C THR A 445 -6.37 3.38 14.93
N PRO A 446 -5.13 2.88 14.84
CA PRO A 446 -4.39 2.86 13.58
C PRO A 446 -5.00 1.87 12.59
N SER A 447 -5.05 2.26 11.31
CA SER A 447 -5.47 1.40 10.21
C SER A 447 -4.29 0.62 9.64
N ILE A 448 -4.55 -0.57 9.10
CA ILE A 448 -3.51 -1.36 8.44
C ILE A 448 -3.03 -0.58 7.20
N PRO A 449 -1.72 -0.31 7.06
CA PRO A 449 -1.19 0.45 5.94
C PRO A 449 -1.32 -0.32 4.63
N LEU A 450 -1.52 0.42 3.54
CA LEU A 450 -1.49 -0.15 2.19
C LEU A 450 -0.05 -0.66 1.89
N PRO A 451 0.15 -1.97 1.63
CA PRO A 451 1.51 -2.55 1.61
C PRO A 451 2.43 -2.00 0.53
N PRO A 452 1.97 -1.76 -0.72
CA PRO A 452 2.78 -1.09 -1.73
C PRO A 452 3.25 0.31 -1.30
N LEU A 453 2.37 1.09 -0.66
CA LEU A 453 2.69 2.45 -0.23
C LEU A 453 3.70 2.44 0.92
N GLN A 454 3.50 1.53 1.87
CA GLN A 454 4.44 1.30 2.96
C GLN A 454 5.82 0.89 2.41
N ASP A 455 5.89 -0.10 1.51
CA ASP A 455 7.14 -0.54 0.90
C ASP A 455 7.86 0.59 0.14
N SER A 456 7.10 1.40 -0.59
CA SER A 456 7.64 2.53 -1.35
C SER A 456 8.31 3.55 -0.44
N LEU A 457 7.61 3.98 0.62
CA LEU A 457 8.14 4.95 1.57
C LEU A 457 9.31 4.39 2.39
N LEU A 458 9.23 3.12 2.82
CA LEU A 458 10.33 2.44 3.50
C LEU A 458 11.57 2.30 2.61
N SER A 459 11.40 2.07 1.29
CA SER A 459 12.53 1.96 0.37
C SER A 459 13.30 3.28 0.24
N LEU A 460 12.56 4.41 0.17
CA LEU A 460 13.13 5.75 0.16
C LEU A 460 13.82 6.07 1.48
N LEU A 461 13.16 5.78 2.60
CA LEU A 461 13.71 6.00 3.94
C LEU A 461 14.93 5.12 4.22
N TYR A 462 14.96 3.89 3.71
CA TYR A 462 16.14 3.02 3.82
C TYR A 462 17.35 3.63 3.10
N LYS A 463 17.20 4.09 1.85
CA LYS A 463 18.29 4.79 1.13
C LYS A 463 18.77 6.01 1.91
N ARG A 464 17.84 6.79 2.49
CA ARG A 464 18.20 7.92 3.34
C ARG A 464 18.97 7.49 4.59
N SER A 465 18.56 6.40 5.26
CA SER A 465 19.23 5.87 6.45
C SER A 465 20.68 5.43 6.17
N LEU A 466 20.96 4.91 4.97
CA LEU A 466 22.31 4.57 4.52
C LEU A 466 23.17 5.84 4.39
N ALA A 467 22.64 6.90 3.77
CA ALA A 467 23.34 8.17 3.60
C ALA A 467 23.63 8.86 4.94
N VAL A 468 22.66 8.85 5.87
CA VAL A 468 22.84 9.38 7.23
C VAL A 468 23.93 8.60 7.98
N SER A 469 23.97 7.27 7.82
CA SER A 469 24.98 6.42 8.48
C SER A 469 26.40 6.67 7.92
N SER A 470 26.54 6.98 6.64
CA SER A 470 27.86 7.18 5.99
C SER A 470 28.41 8.59 6.17
N ALA A 471 27.53 9.60 6.26
CA ALA A 471 27.89 11.00 6.43
C ALA A 471 26.96 11.69 7.45
N PRO A 472 27.28 11.67 8.75
CA PRO A 472 26.42 12.26 9.79
C PRO A 472 26.27 13.79 9.70
N THR A 473 27.01 14.45 8.79
CA THR A 473 26.92 15.90 8.50
C THR A 473 25.70 16.30 7.66
N THR A 474 24.87 15.34 7.20
CA THR A 474 23.59 15.69 6.58
C THR A 474 22.67 16.39 7.59
N PRO A 475 21.84 17.37 7.18
CA PRO A 475 20.85 17.96 8.08
C PRO A 475 19.99 16.85 8.68
N GLN A 476 20.06 16.73 10.00
CA GLN A 476 19.28 15.78 10.80
C GLN A 476 17.90 16.38 11.09
N PRO A 477 16.88 15.54 11.30
CA PRO A 477 15.59 16.04 11.75
C PRO A 477 15.73 16.67 13.14
N SER A 478 14.87 17.66 13.44
CA SER A 478 14.70 18.16 14.81
C SER A 478 14.30 17.01 15.76
N PRO A 479 14.55 17.13 17.07
CA PRO A 479 14.12 16.12 18.04
C PRO A 479 12.64 15.76 17.90
N ALA A 480 11.77 16.74 17.69
CA ALA A 480 10.34 16.54 17.46
C ALA A 480 10.06 15.70 16.19
N LYS A 481 10.70 16.03 15.06
CA LYS A 481 10.55 15.29 13.80
C LYS A 481 11.10 13.87 13.89
N LEU A 482 12.17 13.65 14.67
CA LEU A 482 12.68 12.31 14.94
C LEU A 482 11.68 11.50 15.79
N LEU A 483 11.16 12.09 16.86
CA LEU A 483 10.17 11.45 17.74
C LEU A 483 8.91 11.05 16.95
N LEU A 484 8.41 11.95 16.10
CA LEU A 484 7.28 11.66 15.20
C LEU A 484 7.60 10.50 14.26
N LEU A 485 8.76 10.53 13.60
CA LEU A 485 9.16 9.48 12.66
C LEU A 485 9.28 8.11 13.35
N ILE A 486 10.02 8.03 14.45
CA ILE A 486 10.23 6.75 15.15
C ILE A 486 8.93 6.24 15.75
N SER A 487 8.09 7.12 16.31
CA SER A 487 6.76 6.73 16.80
C SER A 487 5.88 6.18 15.67
N THR A 488 5.88 6.83 14.51
CA THR A 488 5.12 6.38 13.34
C THR A 488 5.63 5.05 12.81
N LEU A 489 6.94 4.87 12.68
CA LEU A 489 7.54 3.58 12.30
C LEU A 489 7.23 2.48 13.32
N THR A 490 7.21 2.84 14.60
CA THR A 490 6.86 1.93 15.70
C THR A 490 5.43 1.45 15.58
N GLN A 491 4.48 2.36 15.39
CA GLN A 491 3.10 2.01 15.12
C GLN A 491 2.95 1.20 13.83
N LEU A 492 3.71 1.52 12.77
CA LEU A 492 3.68 0.74 11.53
C LEU A 492 4.14 -0.69 11.75
N PHE A 493 5.31 -0.95 12.34
CA PHE A 493 5.79 -2.32 12.49
C PHE A 493 4.98 -3.14 13.52
N THR A 494 4.26 -2.50 14.44
CA THR A 494 3.36 -3.22 15.35
C THR A 494 2.12 -3.68 14.57
N ILE A 495 1.43 -2.77 13.88
CA ILE A 495 0.15 -3.09 13.21
C ILE A 495 0.28 -3.83 11.87
N THR A 496 1.44 -3.77 11.21
CA THR A 496 1.62 -4.34 9.86
C THR A 496 1.55 -5.87 9.90
N PRO A 497 0.63 -6.54 9.18
CA PRO A 497 0.51 -8.00 9.20
C PRO A 497 1.61 -8.70 8.39
N TYR A 498 2.26 -8.00 7.45
CA TYR A 498 3.25 -8.54 6.53
C TYR A 498 4.65 -8.61 7.16
N PRO A 499 5.25 -9.81 7.35
CA PRO A 499 6.49 -9.95 8.09
C PRO A 499 7.69 -9.21 7.49
N SER A 500 7.82 -9.17 6.17
CA SER A 500 8.93 -8.50 5.48
C SER A 500 8.90 -6.97 5.65
N LEU A 501 7.71 -6.37 5.58
CA LEU A 501 7.51 -4.93 5.78
C LEU A 501 7.66 -4.56 7.26
N ARG A 502 7.14 -5.39 8.16
CA ARG A 502 7.34 -5.28 9.60
C ARG A 502 8.84 -5.25 9.96
N ASP A 503 9.59 -6.26 9.49
CA ASP A 503 11.04 -6.34 9.70
C ASP A 503 11.76 -5.12 9.11
N SER A 504 11.38 -4.68 7.92
CA SER A 504 12.00 -3.53 7.26
C SER A 504 11.76 -2.23 8.02
N ALA A 505 10.52 -1.97 8.47
CA ALA A 505 10.19 -0.78 9.27
C ALA A 505 10.94 -0.78 10.61
N HIS A 506 10.95 -1.91 11.33
CA HIS A 506 11.71 -2.07 12.57
C HIS A 506 13.21 -1.86 12.36
N TYR A 507 13.77 -2.44 11.30
CA TYR A 507 15.19 -2.32 10.96
C TYR A 507 15.58 -0.87 10.66
N ILE A 508 14.78 -0.16 9.86
CA ILE A 508 15.01 1.24 9.51
C ILE A 508 14.90 2.14 10.76
N ALA A 509 13.88 1.93 11.60
CA ALA A 509 13.73 2.66 12.86
C ALA A 509 14.96 2.51 13.77
N THR A 510 15.43 1.27 13.95
CA THR A 510 16.62 0.95 14.74
C THR A 510 17.85 1.68 14.21
N ARG A 511 18.08 1.66 12.89
CA ARG A 511 19.21 2.36 12.27
C ARG A 511 19.15 3.88 12.47
N LEU A 512 17.99 4.48 12.24
CA LEU A 512 17.80 5.92 12.37
C LEU A 512 18.00 6.38 13.81
N LEU A 513 17.48 5.60 14.77
CA LEU A 513 17.69 5.86 16.19
C LEU A 513 19.18 5.86 16.53
N HIS A 514 19.92 4.80 16.17
CA HIS A 514 21.34 4.70 16.51
C HIS A 514 22.21 5.74 15.80
N ALA A 515 21.82 6.18 14.60
CA ALA A 515 22.55 7.20 13.86
C ALA A 515 22.28 8.63 14.35
N TYR A 516 21.28 8.84 15.21
CA TYR A 516 20.98 10.17 15.74
C TYR A 516 22.06 10.65 16.72
N PRO A 517 22.53 11.91 16.64
CA PRO A 517 23.70 12.35 17.40
C PRO A 517 23.43 12.59 18.90
N ASP A 518 22.20 12.96 19.29
CA ASP A 518 21.90 13.31 20.68
C ASP A 518 21.50 12.07 21.52
N PRO A 519 22.32 11.66 22.51
CA PRO A 519 21.99 10.53 23.38
C PRO A 519 20.73 10.74 24.23
N THR A 520 20.40 11.98 24.59
CA THR A 520 19.24 12.30 25.45
C THR A 520 17.95 12.03 24.70
N VAL A 521 17.86 12.49 23.45
CA VAL A 521 16.71 12.22 22.56
C VAL A 521 16.59 10.73 22.27
N ARG A 522 17.71 10.02 22.06
CA ARG A 522 17.68 8.56 21.86
C ARG A 522 17.15 7.83 23.10
N LEU A 523 17.57 8.24 24.30
CA LEU A 523 17.07 7.68 25.56
C LEU A 523 15.56 7.96 25.75
N GLN A 524 15.11 9.16 25.37
CA GLN A 524 13.70 9.55 25.39
C GLN A 524 12.84 8.66 24.47
N VAL A 525 13.32 8.37 23.26
CA VAL A 525 12.69 7.41 22.32
C VAL A 525 12.67 5.99 22.89
N ILE A 526 13.71 5.56 23.60
CA ILE A 526 13.72 4.25 24.27
C ILE A 526 12.66 4.22 25.39
N ALA A 527 12.59 5.26 26.21
CA ALA A 527 11.65 5.36 27.31
C ALA A 527 10.18 5.37 26.84
N GLN A 528 9.85 6.09 25.76
CA GLN A 528 8.48 6.10 25.20
C GLN A 528 8.08 4.71 24.68
N THR A 529 9.03 4.00 24.05
CA THR A 529 8.81 2.65 23.51
C THR A 529 8.55 1.64 24.64
N LEU A 530 9.26 1.78 25.76
CA LEU A 530 9.05 0.97 26.96
C LEU A 530 7.72 1.28 27.68
N ARG A 531 7.24 2.53 27.63
CA ARG A 531 5.89 2.87 28.11
C ARG A 531 4.79 2.30 27.19
N GLY A 532 5.07 2.23 25.90
CA GLY A 532 4.13 1.79 24.87
C GLY A 532 3.25 2.92 24.34
N ASP A 533 3.62 4.17 24.59
CA ASP A 533 2.87 5.36 24.25
C ASP A 533 3.79 6.52 23.84
N THR A 534 3.24 7.51 23.15
CA THR A 534 4.00 8.73 22.78
C THR A 534 4.19 9.63 23.98
N LEU A 535 5.26 10.42 23.99
CA LEU A 535 5.30 11.60 24.85
C LEU A 535 4.24 12.59 24.36
N SER A 536 3.58 13.29 25.30
CA SER A 536 2.59 14.36 25.07
C SER A 536 2.71 14.99 23.68
N THR A 537 1.66 14.94 22.87
CA THR A 537 1.64 15.36 21.45
C THR A 537 2.03 16.82 21.20
N ASN A 538 2.23 17.61 22.26
CA ASN A 538 2.60 19.02 22.21
C ASN A 538 4.07 19.29 21.84
N TRP A 539 4.93 18.26 21.74
CA TRP A 539 6.35 18.47 21.38
C TRP A 539 6.57 18.94 19.94
N ALA A 540 5.60 18.77 19.04
CA ALA A 540 5.65 19.36 17.70
C ALA A 540 5.50 20.89 17.72
N GLU A 541 4.96 21.47 18.79
CA GLU A 541 4.56 22.88 18.85
C GLU A 541 5.55 23.78 19.65
N ILE A 542 6.53 23.22 20.37
CA ILE A 542 7.36 24.03 21.29
C ILE A 542 8.57 24.68 20.62
N GLU A 543 9.09 24.14 19.51
CA GLU A 543 10.32 24.69 18.91
C GLU A 543 10.07 25.78 17.85
N ASP A 544 8.98 25.69 17.08
CA ASP A 544 8.74 26.62 15.96
C ASP A 544 7.91 27.87 16.33
N ASP A 545 7.18 27.86 17.45
CA ASP A 545 6.27 28.95 17.88
C ASP A 545 6.76 29.78 19.09
N LEU A 546 8.04 29.70 19.49
CA LEU A 546 8.57 30.51 20.61
C LEU A 546 8.53 32.04 20.39
N GLU A 547 8.13 32.50 19.21
CA GLU A 547 7.93 33.92 18.91
C GLU A 547 6.47 34.40 19.06
N ALA A 548 5.48 33.50 19.20
CA ALA A 548 4.06 33.84 19.27
C ALA A 548 3.46 33.62 20.67
N ASN A 549 3.05 34.70 21.34
CA ASN A 549 2.43 34.70 22.68
C ASN A 549 0.96 34.22 22.71
N GLU A 550 0.47 33.50 21.70
CA GLU A 550 -0.93 33.03 21.64
C GLU A 550 -1.03 31.51 21.68
N PRO A 551 -1.93 30.94 22.49
CA PRO A 551 -2.16 29.49 22.50
C PRO A 551 -2.68 29.01 21.13
N PRO A 552 -2.21 27.87 20.60
CA PRO A 552 -2.56 27.42 19.25
C PRO A 552 -4.07 27.14 19.12
N ALA A 553 -4.67 27.66 18.04
CA ALA A 553 -6.09 27.47 17.72
C ALA A 553 -6.37 26.04 17.21
N PRO A 554 -7.59 25.47 17.38
CA PRO A 554 -8.02 24.23 16.71
C PRO A 554 -7.86 24.32 15.18
N GLY A 555 -7.37 23.25 14.55
CA GLY A 555 -7.03 23.19 13.13
C GLY A 555 -6.37 21.85 12.78
N ILE A 556 -6.01 21.63 11.53
CA ILE A 556 -5.02 20.60 11.18
C ILE A 556 -3.67 21.30 11.27
N ASP A 557 -2.66 20.69 11.89
CA ASP A 557 -1.31 21.24 11.83
C ASP A 557 -0.78 21.09 10.40
N GLU A 558 -0.59 22.21 9.72
CA GLU A 558 -0.15 22.29 8.33
C GLU A 558 1.27 21.71 8.15
N GLU A 559 2.08 21.66 9.20
CA GLU A 559 3.44 21.09 9.11
C GLU A 559 3.50 19.58 9.32
N THR A 560 2.64 19.03 10.19
CA THR A 560 2.67 17.59 10.55
C THR A 560 1.46 16.78 10.08
N GLY A 561 0.42 17.43 9.55
CA GLY A 561 -0.83 16.80 9.09
C GLY A 561 -1.69 16.23 10.22
N LEU A 562 -1.35 16.49 11.49
CA LEU A 562 -2.09 16.00 12.65
C LEU A 562 -3.32 16.88 12.93
N THR A 563 -4.47 16.27 13.18
CA THR A 563 -5.69 17.00 13.59
C THR A 563 -5.52 17.55 15.01
N ARG A 564 -5.55 18.88 15.20
CA ARG A 564 -5.61 19.52 16.52
C ARG A 564 -6.98 19.24 17.15
N SER A 565 -7.01 18.35 18.13
CA SER A 565 -8.24 18.05 18.87
C SER A 565 -8.34 18.96 20.10
N THR A 566 -9.35 19.83 20.15
CA THR A 566 -9.64 20.68 21.33
C THR A 566 -10.27 19.94 22.50
N SER A 567 -10.37 18.61 22.46
CA SER A 567 -11.11 17.84 23.46
C SER A 567 -10.31 17.38 24.68
N ALA A 568 -9.06 17.81 24.88
CA ALA A 568 -8.42 17.57 26.17
C ALA A 568 -7.43 18.68 26.53
N LEU A 569 -7.76 19.42 27.59
CA LEU A 569 -6.82 20.17 28.44
C LEU A 569 -5.78 19.25 29.13
N GLN A 570 -5.60 18.02 28.65
CA GLN A 570 -4.59 17.05 29.06
C GLN A 570 -4.14 16.27 27.81
N PRO A 571 -2.87 16.34 27.41
CA PRO A 571 -2.35 15.54 26.31
C PRO A 571 -2.45 14.06 26.69
N HIS A 572 -3.32 13.31 26.02
CA HIS A 572 -3.39 11.86 26.20
C HIS A 572 -2.37 11.22 25.25
N PRO A 573 -1.45 10.40 25.76
CA PRO A 573 -0.41 9.81 24.93
C PRO A 573 -1.03 8.79 23.96
N ILE A 574 -0.54 8.77 22.71
CA ILE A 574 -1.07 7.87 21.68
C ILE A 574 -0.44 6.49 21.88
N PRO A 575 -1.22 5.41 21.96
CA PRO A 575 -0.66 4.05 22.06
C PRO A 575 0.10 3.67 20.78
N LEU A 576 1.33 3.19 20.96
CA LEU A 576 2.22 2.80 19.85
C LEU A 576 1.98 1.36 19.37
N ALA A 577 1.26 0.55 20.16
CA ALA A 577 0.92 -0.82 19.83
C ALA A 577 -0.45 -1.20 20.41
N PRO A 578 -1.14 -2.16 19.78
CA PRO A 578 -2.28 -2.81 20.42
C PRO A 578 -1.82 -3.57 21.68
N PRO A 579 -2.70 -3.79 22.68
CA PRO A 579 -2.34 -4.41 23.95
C PRO A 579 -1.62 -5.76 23.80
N GLN A 580 -1.99 -6.55 22.80
CA GLN A 580 -1.43 -7.87 22.51
C GLN A 580 0.04 -7.80 22.06
N GLN A 581 0.48 -6.67 21.52
CA GLN A 581 1.85 -6.48 21.04
C GLN A 581 2.70 -5.64 21.99
N LEU A 582 2.15 -5.20 23.12
CA LEU A 582 2.84 -4.34 24.06
C LEU A 582 4.10 -5.01 24.64
N GLY A 583 4.06 -6.31 24.94
CA GLY A 583 5.22 -7.05 25.41
C GLY A 583 6.35 -7.12 24.37
N ALA A 584 6.01 -7.37 23.11
CA ALA A 584 6.97 -7.33 22.00
C ALA A 584 7.53 -5.92 21.77
N LEU A 585 6.69 -4.89 21.87
CA LEU A 585 7.11 -3.50 21.75
C LEU A 585 8.09 -3.10 22.87
N LYS A 586 7.78 -3.47 24.12
CA LYS A 586 8.69 -3.24 25.25
C LYS A 586 10.03 -3.95 25.05
N ALA A 587 10.02 -5.18 24.51
CA ALA A 587 11.24 -5.90 24.16
C ALA A 587 12.12 -5.10 23.18
N VAL A 588 11.52 -4.48 22.16
CA VAL A 588 12.23 -3.59 21.21
C VAL A 588 12.92 -2.43 21.93
N GLY A 589 12.23 -1.77 22.86
CA GLY A 589 12.84 -0.69 23.66
C GLY A 589 14.05 -1.17 24.47
N VAL A 590 13.95 -2.36 25.09
CA VAL A 590 15.08 -2.97 25.81
C VAL A 590 16.22 -3.32 24.86
N ASP A 591 15.92 -3.84 23.67
CA ASP A 591 16.92 -4.23 22.68
C ASP A 591 17.67 -3.02 22.11
N TRP A 592 16.99 -1.90 21.86
CA TRP A 592 17.65 -0.63 21.52
C TRP A 592 18.61 -0.16 22.62
N LEU A 593 18.19 -0.21 23.88
CA LEU A 593 19.05 0.14 25.02
C LEU A 593 20.26 -0.80 25.14
N LYS A 594 20.03 -2.10 24.94
CA LYS A 594 21.06 -3.13 24.93
C LYS A 594 22.12 -2.88 23.85
N GLU A 595 21.70 -2.46 22.65
CA GLU A 595 22.61 -2.12 21.56
C GLU A 595 23.43 -0.87 21.88
N GLU A 596 22.83 0.17 22.46
CA GLU A 596 23.52 1.38 22.92
C GLU A 596 24.62 1.06 23.95
N PHE A 597 24.29 0.28 24.99
CA PHE A 597 25.27 -0.14 25.98
C PHE A 597 26.36 -1.02 25.38
N SER A 598 26.01 -1.90 24.44
CA SER A 598 27.00 -2.74 23.75
C SER A 598 27.99 -1.91 22.94
N GLN A 599 27.54 -0.83 22.29
CA GLN A 599 28.42 0.11 21.58
C GLN A 599 29.37 0.81 22.54
N TRP A 600 28.87 1.30 23.68
CA TRP A 600 29.71 1.91 24.72
C TRP A 600 30.76 0.96 25.28
N ILE A 601 30.37 -0.29 25.62
CA ILE A 601 31.29 -1.31 26.14
C ILE A 601 32.40 -1.60 25.12
N ARG A 602 32.06 -1.76 23.83
CA ARG A 602 33.04 -1.98 22.77
C ARG A 602 34.02 -0.82 22.65
N ALA A 603 33.53 0.42 22.65
CA ALA A 603 34.37 1.61 22.57
C ALA A 603 35.38 1.68 23.75
N ARG A 604 34.92 1.35 24.96
CA ARG A 604 35.77 1.29 26.17
C ARG A 604 36.82 0.19 26.07
N THR A 605 36.45 -1.01 25.63
CA THR A 605 37.41 -2.14 25.49
C THR A 605 38.46 -1.91 24.41
N GLN A 606 38.16 -1.11 23.39
CA GLN A 606 39.09 -0.77 22.30
C GLN A 606 40.03 0.41 22.64
N GLY A 607 39.95 0.96 23.85
CA GLY A 607 40.82 2.06 24.30
C GLY A 607 40.56 3.40 23.59
N LEU A 608 39.41 3.55 22.91
CA LEU A 608 38.99 4.80 22.27
C LEU A 608 38.40 5.82 23.27
N ALA A 609 38.14 5.39 24.51
CA ALA A 609 37.75 6.25 25.62
C ALA A 609 38.94 6.33 26.61
N GLU A 610 39.53 7.52 26.76
CA GLU A 610 40.38 7.82 27.93
C GLU A 610 39.57 7.63 29.22
N GLU A 611 40.21 7.29 30.34
CA GLU A 611 39.57 7.22 31.66
C GLU A 611 38.80 8.52 31.94
N GLY A 612 37.47 8.48 31.83
CA GLY A 612 36.57 9.61 32.10
C GLY A 612 36.07 10.40 30.90
N ALA A 613 36.42 10.05 29.65
CA ALA A 613 35.83 10.70 28.46
C ALA A 613 34.72 9.81 27.85
N PRO A 614 33.47 10.31 27.71
CA PRO A 614 32.42 9.55 27.06
C PRO A 614 32.82 9.26 25.61
N ALA A 615 32.70 8.00 25.17
CA ALA A 615 32.74 7.68 23.75
C ALA A 615 31.67 8.54 23.06
N VAL A 616 32.09 9.48 22.22
CA VAL A 616 31.23 10.55 21.69
C VAL A 616 29.91 9.96 21.19
N GLY A 617 28.82 10.29 21.89
CA GLY A 617 27.46 9.86 21.56
C GLY A 617 26.93 8.61 22.26
N ALA A 618 27.74 7.70 22.82
CA ALA A 618 27.24 6.42 23.39
C ALA A 618 26.74 6.56 24.84
N LEU A 619 25.66 5.85 25.18
CA LEU A 619 25.08 5.86 26.53
C LEU A 619 25.92 5.04 27.53
N ASP A 620 26.42 5.69 28.58
CA ASP A 620 27.10 5.02 29.69
C ASP A 620 26.09 4.26 30.57
N PRO A 621 26.18 2.92 30.71
CA PRO A 621 25.27 2.14 31.53
C PRO A 621 25.22 2.58 33.00
N ALA A 622 26.36 3.05 33.56
CA ALA A 622 26.39 3.52 34.95
C ALA A 622 25.63 4.84 35.10
N ALA A 623 25.81 5.78 34.18
CA ALA A 623 25.13 7.08 34.22
C ALA A 623 23.62 6.97 33.96
N VAL A 624 23.16 5.93 33.26
CA VAL A 624 21.75 5.73 32.92
C VAL A 624 20.99 4.92 33.98
N LEU A 625 21.63 3.91 34.59
CA LEU A 625 20.96 2.96 35.49
C LEU A 625 21.20 3.22 36.99
N ILE A 626 22.22 4.01 37.36
CA ILE A 626 22.53 4.34 38.75
C ILE A 626 21.97 5.73 39.04
N THR A 627 21.04 5.83 40.01
CA THR A 627 20.46 7.12 40.41
C THR A 627 21.45 7.93 41.27
N PRO A 628 21.31 9.28 41.34
CA PRO A 628 22.20 10.12 42.14
C PRO A 628 22.21 9.80 43.65
N GLU A 629 21.17 9.17 44.20
CA GLU A 629 21.19 8.67 45.59
C GLU A 629 22.28 7.61 45.80
N ASP A 630 22.66 6.91 44.73
CA ASP A 630 23.71 5.89 44.71
C ASP A 630 25.10 6.46 44.27
N ALA A 631 25.20 7.76 43.90
CA ALA A 631 26.43 8.42 43.45
C ALA A 631 26.82 9.61 44.36
N THR A 632 28.05 9.65 44.87
CA THR A 632 28.53 10.70 45.77
C THR A 632 28.44 12.11 45.16
N SER A 633 27.98 13.06 45.97
CA SER A 633 27.91 14.51 45.77
C SER A 633 28.97 15.12 44.84
N GLU A 634 28.50 15.85 43.81
CA GLU A 634 29.10 17.01 43.11
C GLU A 634 28.79 16.96 41.60
N ALA A 635 27.53 17.18 41.22
CA ALA A 635 27.19 17.67 39.89
C ALA A 635 25.84 18.40 39.97
N GLU A 636 25.81 19.67 39.57
CA GLU A 636 24.58 20.44 39.41
C GLU A 636 23.70 19.77 38.34
N ALA A 637 22.57 19.17 38.76
CA ALA A 637 21.66 18.43 37.90
C ALA A 637 20.51 19.30 37.40
N THR A 638 20.10 19.06 36.16
CA THR A 638 18.90 19.63 35.51
C THR A 638 17.71 18.74 35.86
N GLU A 639 16.66 19.31 36.46
CA GLU A 639 15.51 18.57 37.03
C GLU A 639 14.85 17.57 36.04
N ASP A 640 14.82 17.88 34.73
CA ASP A 640 14.20 17.01 33.71
C ASP A 640 14.93 15.67 33.44
N ARG A 641 16.25 15.60 33.67
CA ARG A 641 17.03 14.38 33.37
C ARG A 641 16.88 13.31 34.46
N ASP A 642 16.68 13.75 35.70
CA ASP A 642 16.58 12.89 36.87
C ASP A 642 15.24 12.12 36.88
N ASP A 643 14.16 12.75 36.42
CA ASP A 643 12.84 12.10 36.30
C ASP A 643 12.82 10.99 35.24
N ILE A 644 13.52 11.17 34.10
CA ILE A 644 13.54 10.18 33.01
C ILE A 644 14.32 8.92 33.42
N THR A 645 15.42 9.06 34.15
CA THR A 645 16.29 7.94 34.54
C THR A 645 15.67 7.09 35.66
N ALA A 646 15.07 7.73 36.68
CA ALA A 646 14.32 7.02 37.71
C ALA A 646 13.13 6.26 37.11
N ALA A 647 12.38 6.90 36.20
CA ALA A 647 11.29 6.25 35.47
C ALA A 647 11.77 5.08 34.59
N LEU A 648 12.97 5.15 34.01
CA LEU A 648 13.51 4.08 33.16
C LEU A 648 13.78 2.78 33.95
N VAL A 649 14.34 2.88 35.16
CA VAL A 649 14.58 1.70 36.00
C VAL A 649 13.26 1.06 36.43
N ASP A 650 12.23 1.87 36.71
CA ASP A 650 10.87 1.39 36.98
C ASP A 650 10.26 0.65 35.77
N LEU A 651 10.49 1.16 34.55
CA LEU A 651 10.02 0.54 33.31
C LEU A 651 10.74 -0.78 32.99
N LEU A 652 12.05 -0.86 33.25
CA LEU A 652 12.85 -2.07 33.01
C LEU A 652 12.61 -3.16 34.06
N PHE A 653 12.50 -2.76 35.33
CA PHE A 653 12.37 -3.66 36.48
C PHE A 653 11.16 -3.27 37.34
N PRO A 654 9.92 -3.50 36.85
CA PRO A 654 8.72 -3.14 37.56
C PRO A 654 8.66 -3.83 38.94
N PRO A 655 8.25 -3.12 40.01
CA PRO A 655 8.21 -3.67 41.36
C PRO A 655 7.12 -4.76 41.51
N ASP A 656 6.04 -4.64 40.73
CA ASP A 656 4.87 -5.53 40.78
C ASP A 656 4.84 -6.44 39.54
N ILE A 657 5.70 -7.46 39.51
CA ILE A 657 5.54 -8.55 38.54
C ILE A 657 4.43 -9.48 39.04
N ALA A 658 3.55 -9.92 38.13
CA ALA A 658 2.52 -10.92 38.44
C ALA A 658 3.14 -12.13 39.15
N THR A 659 2.89 -12.22 40.46
CA THR A 659 3.28 -13.38 41.26
C THR A 659 2.12 -14.35 41.26
N PHE A 660 2.30 -15.49 40.60
CA PHE A 660 1.37 -16.61 40.67
C PHE A 660 1.53 -17.27 42.04
N THR A 661 0.85 -16.74 43.06
CA THR A 661 0.92 -17.30 44.41
C THR A 661 0.04 -18.53 44.52
N VAL A 662 0.63 -19.69 44.77
CA VAL A 662 -0.10 -20.85 45.31
C VAL A 662 -0.44 -20.54 46.77
N SER A 663 -1.70 -20.23 47.06
CA SER A 663 -2.16 -20.03 48.45
C SER A 663 -2.25 -21.38 49.16
N SER A 664 -1.16 -21.82 49.76
CA SER A 664 -1.18 -22.90 50.76
C SER A 664 -1.78 -22.38 52.06
N THR A 665 -3.11 -22.25 52.15
CA THR A 665 -3.78 -22.12 53.46
C THR A 665 -4.08 -23.50 54.00
N SER A 666 -3.15 -24.00 54.80
CA SER A 666 -3.39 -25.12 55.69
C SER A 666 -4.44 -24.74 56.74
N SER A 667 -5.66 -25.27 56.61
CA SER A 667 -6.45 -25.62 57.79
C SER A 667 -7.01 -27.04 57.62
N THR A 668 -6.42 -27.93 58.41
CA THR A 668 -6.80 -29.31 58.74
C THR A 668 -8.26 -29.70 58.52
N THR A 669 -8.52 -30.71 57.69
CA THR A 669 -8.97 -32.06 58.10
C THR A 669 -8.97 -33.01 56.89
N ALA A 670 -8.73 -34.30 57.17
CA ALA A 670 -8.32 -35.32 56.23
C ALA A 670 -9.36 -35.72 55.15
N SER A 671 -8.93 -35.77 53.89
CA SER A 671 -9.33 -36.79 52.91
C SER A 671 -8.46 -36.72 51.65
N THR A 672 -7.99 -37.87 51.20
CA THR A 672 -7.22 -38.11 49.98
C THR A 672 -8.00 -37.71 48.71
N SER A 673 -7.60 -36.60 48.08
CA SER A 673 -7.80 -36.31 46.66
C SER A 673 -6.76 -35.27 46.25
N ALA A 674 -6.01 -35.53 45.18
CA ALA A 674 -5.06 -34.59 44.61
C ALA A 674 -5.76 -33.26 44.31
N THR A 675 -5.45 -32.23 45.08
CA THR A 675 -5.97 -30.87 44.90
C THR A 675 -5.23 -30.22 43.74
N LEU A 676 -5.99 -29.87 42.70
CA LEU A 676 -5.59 -29.03 41.58
C LEU A 676 -4.92 -27.73 42.09
N PRO A 677 -3.91 -27.19 41.39
CA PRO A 677 -3.49 -25.81 41.58
C PRO A 677 -4.72 -24.91 41.36
N GLU A 678 -5.01 -24.00 42.29
CA GLU A 678 -6.05 -22.99 42.07
C GLU A 678 -5.58 -22.10 40.92
N GLU A 679 -6.28 -22.14 39.78
CA GLU A 679 -5.86 -21.49 38.55
C GLU A 679 -5.74 -19.97 38.74
N PRO A 680 -4.64 -19.34 38.29
CA PRO A 680 -4.58 -17.88 38.23
C PRO A 680 -5.71 -17.38 37.33
N SER A 681 -6.22 -16.19 37.60
CA SER A 681 -7.18 -15.55 36.68
C SER A 681 -6.60 -15.60 35.25
N PRO A 682 -7.33 -16.13 34.26
CA PRO A 682 -6.80 -16.39 32.91
C PRO A 682 -6.18 -15.13 32.28
N ASP A 683 -6.70 -13.95 32.62
CA ASP A 683 -6.21 -12.64 32.17
C ASP A 683 -4.75 -12.34 32.62
N LYS A 684 -4.34 -12.79 33.81
CA LYS A 684 -2.96 -12.57 34.30
C LYS A 684 -1.96 -13.51 33.66
N LEU A 685 -2.38 -14.73 33.33
CA LEU A 685 -1.55 -15.69 32.64
C LEU A 685 -1.33 -15.24 31.20
N SER A 686 -2.38 -14.82 30.50
CA SER A 686 -2.27 -14.30 29.13
C SER A 686 -1.41 -13.03 29.06
N GLU A 687 -1.57 -12.09 30.01
CA GLU A 687 -0.72 -10.91 30.11
C GLU A 687 0.76 -11.26 30.31
N PHE A 688 1.06 -12.27 31.15
CA PHE A 688 2.42 -12.74 31.36
C PHE A 688 3.02 -13.38 30.10
N LEU A 689 2.26 -14.23 29.40
CA LEU A 689 2.69 -14.89 28.16
C LEU A 689 2.98 -13.86 27.05
N LEU A 690 2.09 -12.88 26.87
CA LEU A 690 2.28 -11.79 25.92
C LEU A 690 3.49 -10.91 26.27
N SER A 691 3.90 -10.87 27.54
CA SER A 691 5.04 -10.10 28.05
C SER A 691 6.37 -10.88 28.07
N MET A 692 6.39 -12.16 27.69
CA MET A 692 7.63 -12.96 27.69
C MET A 692 8.76 -12.36 26.84
N PRO A 693 8.52 -11.82 25.63
CA PRO A 693 9.59 -11.18 24.86
C PRO A 693 10.28 -10.05 25.64
N PHE A 694 9.50 -9.25 26.38
CA PHE A 694 10.04 -8.19 27.22
C PHE A 694 10.94 -8.74 28.32
N TYR A 695 10.48 -9.75 29.06
CA TYR A 695 11.27 -10.37 30.13
C TYR A 695 12.55 -11.04 29.60
N ILE A 696 12.49 -11.69 28.45
CA ILE A 696 13.67 -12.27 27.80
C ILE A 696 14.69 -11.17 27.47
N SER A 697 14.23 -10.06 26.90
CA SER A 697 15.12 -8.94 26.57
C SER A 697 15.70 -8.27 27.83
N THR A 698 14.94 -8.10 28.92
CA THR A 698 15.49 -7.54 30.18
C THR A 698 16.53 -8.45 30.83
N LEU A 699 16.32 -9.78 30.80
CA LEU A 699 17.31 -10.75 31.28
C LEU A 699 18.59 -10.74 30.45
N ASN A 700 18.46 -10.62 29.12
CA ASN A 700 19.61 -10.47 28.23
C ASN A 700 20.35 -9.14 28.46
N LEU A 701 19.63 -8.05 28.74
CA LEU A 701 20.21 -6.77 29.13
C LEU A 701 21.03 -6.91 30.42
N ILE A 702 20.48 -7.58 31.46
CA ILE A 702 21.21 -7.86 32.71
C ILE A 702 22.52 -8.59 32.43
N CYS A 703 22.49 -9.63 31.59
CA CYS A 703 23.69 -10.40 31.26
C CYS A 703 24.81 -9.55 30.64
N ILE A 704 24.45 -8.53 29.86
CA ILE A 704 25.40 -7.64 29.18
C ILE A 704 25.91 -6.55 30.13
N VAL A 705 25.03 -5.99 30.95
CA VAL A 705 25.34 -4.76 31.70
C VAL A 705 25.97 -5.06 33.07
N LEU A 706 25.52 -6.12 33.76
CA LEU A 706 25.94 -6.43 35.13
C LEU A 706 27.46 -6.53 35.33
N PRO A 707 28.25 -7.14 34.41
CA PRO A 707 29.71 -7.23 34.55
C PRO A 707 30.44 -5.88 34.50
N HIS A 708 29.79 -4.83 34.00
CA HIS A 708 30.38 -3.52 33.78
C HIS A 708 29.89 -2.44 34.76
N LEU A 709 28.90 -2.74 35.59
CA LEU A 709 28.40 -1.83 36.62
C LEU A 709 29.26 -1.94 37.91
N PRO A 710 29.62 -0.81 38.56
CA PRO A 710 30.38 -0.80 39.82
C PRO A 710 29.54 -1.19 41.05
N LEU A 711 28.74 -2.27 40.94
CA LEU A 711 27.81 -2.74 41.99
C LEU A 711 28.49 -3.24 43.27
N SER A 712 29.80 -3.50 43.24
CA SER A 712 30.58 -4.04 44.37
C SER A 712 30.94 -3.00 45.43
N GLN A 713 30.83 -1.70 45.13
CA GLN A 713 31.26 -0.63 46.04
C GLN A 713 30.18 -0.21 47.05
N HIS A 714 28.90 -0.52 46.79
CA HIS A 714 27.77 -0.10 47.64
C HIS A 714 26.79 -1.25 47.90
N PRO A 715 26.79 -1.87 49.09
CA PRO A 715 25.95 -3.03 49.42
C PRO A 715 24.44 -2.73 49.52
N ALA A 716 24.03 -1.46 49.36
CA ALA A 716 22.65 -0.99 49.49
C ALA A 716 22.12 -0.27 48.22
N SER A 717 22.68 -0.53 47.04
CA SER A 717 22.16 0.12 45.83
C SER A 717 20.74 -0.38 45.52
N THR A 718 19.85 0.58 45.27
CA THR A 718 18.42 0.32 45.00
C THR A 718 18.24 -0.57 43.76
N LEU A 719 19.07 -0.37 42.75
CA LEU A 719 19.13 -1.16 41.52
C LEU A 719 19.45 -2.64 41.80
N LYS A 720 20.40 -2.93 42.71
CA LYS A 720 20.78 -4.32 43.04
C LYS A 720 19.62 -5.07 43.69
N ALA A 721 18.89 -4.41 44.60
CA ALA A 721 17.70 -5.00 45.21
C ALA A 721 16.60 -5.27 44.17
N ARG A 722 16.36 -4.34 43.24
CA ARG A 722 15.36 -4.49 42.16
C ARG A 722 15.70 -5.65 41.21
N ILE A 723 16.93 -5.76 40.73
CA ILE A 723 17.34 -6.84 39.83
C ILE A 723 17.19 -8.20 40.53
N SER A 724 17.59 -8.31 41.80
CA SER A 724 17.43 -9.55 42.58
C SER A 724 15.96 -9.94 42.75
N ALA A 725 15.09 -8.97 43.04
CA ALA A 725 13.66 -9.21 43.19
C ALA A 725 13.02 -9.63 41.86
N HIS A 726 13.40 -8.96 40.77
CA HIS A 726 12.95 -9.26 39.40
C HIS A 726 13.29 -10.69 38.99
N LEU A 727 14.56 -11.10 39.16
CA LEU A 727 15.02 -12.47 38.89
C LEU A 727 14.28 -13.52 39.73
N SER A 728 14.05 -13.25 41.03
CA SER A 728 13.33 -14.19 41.89
C SER A 728 11.87 -14.34 41.48
N SER A 729 11.22 -13.24 41.11
CA SER A 729 9.81 -13.26 40.68
C SER A 729 9.64 -13.99 39.35
N LEU A 730 10.48 -13.71 38.35
CA LEU A 730 10.44 -14.38 37.05
C LEU A 730 10.71 -15.88 37.16
N ASN A 731 11.68 -16.31 37.99
CA ASN A 731 11.91 -17.75 38.20
C ASN A 731 10.68 -18.44 38.78
N LYS A 732 10.02 -17.85 39.80
CA LYS A 732 8.80 -18.41 40.37
C LYS A 732 7.66 -18.49 39.36
N ALA A 733 7.48 -17.44 38.55
CA ALA A 733 6.45 -17.41 37.53
C ALA A 733 6.72 -18.44 36.41
N LEU A 734 7.99 -18.58 36.01
CA LEU A 734 8.43 -19.57 35.04
C LEU A 734 8.22 -21.01 35.55
N ASP A 735 8.61 -21.31 36.79
CA ASP A 735 8.41 -22.63 37.39
C ASP A 735 6.92 -23.03 37.33
N PHE A 736 6.04 -22.08 37.66
CA PHE A 736 4.59 -22.27 37.57
C PHE A 736 4.11 -22.54 36.13
N VAL A 737 4.57 -21.76 35.14
CA VAL A 737 4.15 -21.93 33.73
C VAL A 737 4.69 -23.23 33.14
N VAL A 738 5.91 -23.65 33.51
CA VAL A 738 6.48 -24.93 33.10
C VAL A 738 5.68 -26.09 33.70
N GLU A 739 5.36 -26.03 35.00
CA GLU A 739 4.47 -27.01 35.64
C GLU A 739 3.12 -27.08 34.91
N LEU A 740 2.51 -25.94 34.57
CA LEU A 740 1.24 -25.90 33.86
C LEU A 740 1.33 -26.54 32.46
N LEU A 741 2.42 -26.27 31.72
CA LEU A 741 2.68 -26.87 30.40
C LEU A 741 2.85 -28.41 30.50
N GLU A 742 3.54 -28.90 31.53
CA GLU A 742 3.68 -30.34 31.78
C GLU A 742 2.34 -31.01 32.15
N HIS A 743 1.50 -30.33 32.93
CA HIS A 743 0.14 -30.81 33.26
C HIS A 743 -0.76 -30.87 32.01
N ALA A 744 -0.67 -29.89 31.10
CA ALA A 744 -1.40 -29.92 29.83
C ALA A 744 -0.93 -31.10 28.94
N GLN A 745 0.38 -31.35 28.84
CA GLN A 745 0.93 -32.46 28.05
C GLN A 745 0.57 -33.85 28.61
N THR A 746 0.50 -33.99 29.94
CA THR A 746 0.08 -35.25 30.58
C THR A 746 -1.42 -35.50 30.44
N SER A 747 -2.23 -34.45 30.40
CA SER A 747 -3.67 -34.52 30.14
C SER A 747 -3.97 -34.89 28.67
N ALA A 748 -3.24 -34.30 27.72
CA ALA A 748 -3.35 -34.61 26.30
C ALA A 748 -2.85 -36.03 25.92
N SER A 749 -1.95 -36.63 26.70
CA SER A 749 -1.43 -37.99 26.45
C SER A 749 -2.22 -39.12 27.10
N THR A 750 -3.18 -38.81 27.99
CA THR A 750 -4.06 -39.80 28.64
C THR A 750 -5.38 -40.03 27.89
N THR A 751 -5.66 -39.26 26.83
CA THR A 751 -6.76 -39.51 25.88
C THR A 751 -6.32 -40.50 24.79
N ALA A 752 -6.73 -41.76 24.94
CA ALA A 752 -6.47 -42.82 23.96
C ALA A 752 -7.14 -42.54 22.60
N PRO A 753 -6.57 -42.99 21.46
CA PRO A 753 -7.04 -42.65 20.11
C PRO A 753 -8.22 -43.53 19.68
N GLY A 754 -9.33 -43.46 20.41
CA GLY A 754 -10.45 -44.36 20.14
C GLY A 754 -11.68 -44.14 20.99
N GLU A 755 -12.27 -42.94 20.97
CA GLU A 755 -13.72 -42.78 21.16
C GLU A 755 -14.15 -41.41 20.62
N GLY A 756 -14.43 -41.39 19.31
CA GLY A 756 -15.10 -40.27 18.67
C GLY A 756 -16.57 -40.22 19.10
N GLY A 757 -16.88 -39.31 20.01
CA GLY A 757 -18.24 -39.05 20.45
C GLY A 757 -18.36 -37.68 21.09
N MET A 758 -19.00 -36.75 20.37
CA MET A 758 -19.45 -35.42 20.78
C MET A 758 -19.22 -35.08 22.27
N ARG A 759 -18.16 -34.34 22.58
CA ARG A 759 -18.11 -33.49 23.77
C ARG A 759 -18.06 -32.04 23.29
N GLY A 760 -19.01 -31.25 23.76
CA GLY A 760 -19.09 -29.83 23.46
C GLY A 760 -17.87 -29.10 24.00
N GLY A 761 -17.41 -28.10 23.23
CA GLY A 761 -16.33 -27.19 23.61
C GLY A 761 -16.63 -26.56 24.96
N GLY A 762 -15.89 -26.99 25.97
CA GLY A 762 -15.77 -26.31 27.25
C GLY A 762 -14.44 -25.58 27.28
N ALA A 763 -14.39 -24.47 28.02
CA ALA A 763 -13.28 -23.52 28.13
C ALA A 763 -11.87 -24.12 28.40
N GLY A 764 -11.74 -25.40 28.72
CA GLY A 764 -10.45 -26.08 28.90
C GLY A 764 -9.67 -26.35 27.61
N ASP A 765 -10.34 -26.61 26.47
CA ASP A 765 -9.67 -26.89 25.19
C ASP A 765 -8.97 -25.65 24.60
N GLU A 766 -9.53 -24.46 24.84
CA GLU A 766 -8.92 -23.18 24.42
C GLU A 766 -7.70 -22.83 25.28
N GLN A 767 -7.69 -23.27 26.54
CA GLN A 767 -6.65 -22.96 27.50
C GLN A 767 -5.36 -23.78 27.28
N GLU A 768 -5.49 -25.01 26.77
CA GLU A 768 -4.36 -25.84 26.38
C GLU A 768 -3.70 -25.38 25.06
N GLY A 769 -4.49 -24.82 24.13
CA GLY A 769 -4.01 -24.38 22.82
C GLY A 769 -2.97 -23.25 22.87
N PHE A 770 -3.24 -22.19 23.65
CA PHE A 770 -2.33 -21.03 23.69
C PHE A 770 -1.02 -21.30 24.44
N LEU A 771 -1.02 -22.22 25.42
CA LEU A 771 0.20 -22.61 26.14
C LEU A 771 1.19 -23.34 25.22
N GLU A 772 0.67 -24.21 24.35
CA GLU A 772 1.51 -24.90 23.37
C GLU A 772 2.02 -23.94 22.29
N GLU A 773 1.25 -22.92 21.91
CA GLU A 773 1.71 -21.85 21.01
C GLU A 773 2.88 -21.03 21.62
N SER A 774 2.85 -20.76 22.93
CA SER A 774 3.93 -20.05 23.64
C SER A 774 5.09 -20.94 24.08
N ARG A 775 5.09 -22.23 23.75
CA ARG A 775 6.09 -23.20 24.21
C ARG A 775 7.53 -22.78 23.93
N ALA A 776 7.80 -22.29 22.72
CA ALA A 776 9.14 -21.86 22.34
C ALA A 776 9.62 -20.69 23.22
N ASP A 777 8.73 -19.75 23.51
CA ASP A 777 9.02 -18.58 24.34
C ASP A 777 9.20 -18.96 25.82
N ILE A 778 8.47 -19.96 26.31
CA ILE A 778 8.65 -20.53 27.66
C ILE A 778 10.06 -21.08 27.83
N PHE A 779 10.53 -21.90 26.90
CA PHE A 779 11.89 -22.44 26.98
C PHE A 779 12.96 -21.37 26.75
N ALA A 780 12.70 -20.38 25.89
CA ALA A 780 13.62 -19.25 25.72
C ALA A 780 13.75 -18.41 27.00
N LEU A 781 12.64 -18.19 27.72
CA LEU A 781 12.64 -17.52 29.02
C LEU A 781 13.40 -18.34 30.07
N GLN A 782 13.23 -19.66 30.09
CA GLN A 782 13.96 -20.54 31.00
C GLN A 782 15.47 -20.45 30.82
N ASP A 783 15.94 -20.53 29.58
CA ASP A 783 17.36 -20.38 29.25
C ASP A 783 17.88 -18.97 29.60
N ALA A 784 17.09 -17.92 29.34
CA ALA A 784 17.45 -16.55 29.73
C ALA A 784 17.56 -16.37 31.26
N CYS A 785 16.62 -16.92 32.04
CA CYS A 785 16.65 -16.90 33.50
C CYS A 785 17.91 -17.61 34.04
N ALA A 786 18.23 -18.79 33.52
CA ALA A 786 19.41 -19.56 33.92
C ALA A 786 20.71 -18.79 33.66
N ARG A 787 20.85 -18.16 32.48
CA ARG A 787 22.01 -17.31 32.17
C ARG A 787 22.12 -16.11 33.11
N ALA A 788 21.03 -15.39 33.31
CA ALA A 788 21.03 -14.19 34.13
C ALA A 788 21.33 -14.49 35.61
N ALA A 789 20.77 -15.58 36.16
CA ALA A 789 21.10 -16.06 37.51
C ALA A 789 22.59 -16.44 37.64
N GLY A 790 23.14 -17.15 36.66
CA GLY A 790 24.56 -17.52 36.65
C GLY A 790 25.51 -16.31 36.56
N VAL A 791 25.12 -15.24 35.85
CA VAL A 791 25.88 -13.98 35.81
C VAL A 791 25.75 -13.24 37.15
N TRP A 792 24.55 -13.20 37.73
CA TRP A 792 24.27 -12.58 39.02
C TRP A 792 25.11 -13.17 40.16
N GLU A 793 25.18 -14.51 40.26
CA GLU A 793 26.00 -15.19 41.26
C GLU A 793 27.49 -14.86 41.13
N LYS A 794 28.02 -14.80 39.90
CA LYS A 794 29.43 -14.48 39.66
C LYS A 794 29.82 -13.08 40.10
N VAL A 795 28.95 -12.10 39.87
CA VAL A 795 29.21 -10.69 40.25
C VAL A 795 29.02 -10.45 41.75
N ASN A 796 28.17 -11.24 42.41
CA ASN A 796 27.90 -11.07 43.85
C ASN A 796 28.83 -11.87 44.77
N HIS A 797 29.48 -12.93 44.25
CA HIS A 797 30.42 -13.78 44.98
C HIS A 797 31.90 -13.60 44.59
N GLY A 798 32.18 -12.90 43.48
CA GLY A 798 33.53 -12.50 43.06
C GLY A 798 33.89 -11.11 43.55
#